data_AF-A0A6G4VLT1-F1
#
_entry.id   AF-A0A6G4VLT1-F1
#
_cell.length_a   1.000
_cell.length_b   1.000
_cell.length_c   1.000
_cell.angle_alpha   90.00
_cell.angle_beta   90.00
_cell.angle_gamma   90.00
#
_symmetry.space_group_name_H-M   'P 1'
#
loop_
_entity.id
_entity.type
_entity.pdbx_description
1 polymer ?
#
loop_
_entity_poly.entity_id
_entity_poly.type
_entity_poly.pdbx_seq_one_letter_code
_entity_poly.pdbx_strand_id
1 'polypeptide(L)'
;MHPSGPVRVPPSDPLRVPSSDPLRVPSAVRLSAGAATARPTTSLPFPAEPPVRPHAHGVPFARDLAAYGDRIALHTPTGQLTYRALADQVSATVERLGPTRRLVLLAGANRADALVVHLAALSAGHPVLLVPGDSDSTVASLTSAYDPDVVARPDADGTWTLEDRRRDPGRAGRAGRAVRTGRAGSAHTLHPDLALLLSTSGSTGSPKLVRLSHENLQANAESIATYLGITDTDRAATTLPPHYCFGLSVIHSHLLRGAGLILTERSVSDAAFWQEFRAARGTSLAGVPYTFDLLDRVGFDRMELPHLRRVTQAGGRLAPERVRRYAELGCRSGWELFVMYGQTEATARMAYLPPHLAAERPEAVGIPIPRGSFRLAPVDGQDDHGPEVGELVYSGPNVMLGYAESPADLALGRTVQELHTGDLARRAPDGLYEIVGRRSRFAKILGLRIDPQRVEALLEQHGVRAYCAGDGDTLAVAALGDADEEAQARLRRLVAQECGLPARAVRVLALPELPRLATGKPDYEAVRRLTRPAPEERPVSPVSRVSEEPAHSSADLRALYAEILDRPDATEDSSFVSLGGDSLCYVEMSLRLEETLGGLPTDWHTRPIRELRSATVSLPTPTAQAPLVTAETTEHTARRPWRSPGSPPRTRSVRRSLETGIALRAVGIVLIVGSHIPVFSLQGAAHILLGVAGYNFARFHLTGAGHRERIRHLGRSIARIAVPSIVWIAGVVVLTGRYDPANAVLLNSLLDQGTERYEWHYWYVEALIYVLVALCVLMAVPLLDRLERRYAFGVPLALTGIGLIGRYDLLGVAPARYHLGPTVVFWLFALGWAAARATTVRQRSLLTAALLLTVPGLFHGQPLRTALVAAGLTLLIWVPTLPSLSSLNRVAGVLASSSLYIYLTHFQVYPHLRDDFPLLALFASLAVGIGYAAVAARVMRWRPGRVGGGPAGTPAPP
;
A
#
# COMPACT_ATOMS: atom_id res chain seq x y z
N MET A 1 53.34 22.14 -14.04
CA MET A 1 54.14 23.35 -13.75
C MET A 1 53.23 24.57 -13.76
N HIS A 2 53.48 25.56 -12.91
CA HIS A 2 53.03 26.94 -13.17
C HIS A 2 53.90 27.58 -14.26
N PRO A 3 53.37 28.58 -14.97
CA PRO A 3 54.09 29.85 -15.14
C PRO A 3 53.21 31.08 -14.83
N SER A 4 53.83 32.28 -14.84
CA SER A 4 53.28 33.52 -14.24
C SER A 4 53.74 34.81 -14.96
N GLY A 5 52.94 35.90 -14.90
CA GLY A 5 53.30 37.27 -15.36
C GLY A 5 53.13 37.51 -16.88
N PRO A 6 53.26 38.77 -17.40
CA PRO A 6 53.71 40.08 -16.84
C PRO A 6 52.53 41.05 -16.47
N VAL A 7 52.58 42.34 -16.02
CA VAL A 7 53.57 43.47 -15.89
C VAL A 7 53.66 44.40 -17.14
N ARG A 8 53.56 45.76 -17.14
CA ARG A 8 53.32 46.86 -16.16
C ARG A 8 52.95 48.20 -16.91
N VAL A 9 52.84 49.34 -16.19
CA VAL A 9 53.17 50.77 -16.54
C VAL A 9 51.99 51.81 -16.50
N PRO A 10 52.16 53.04 -15.92
CA PRO A 10 51.13 54.11 -15.73
C PRO A 10 51.48 55.47 -16.42
N PRO A 11 50.91 56.67 -16.05
CA PRO A 11 51.41 57.47 -14.89
C PRO A 11 50.39 58.40 -14.12
N SER A 12 50.94 59.16 -13.16
CA SER A 12 50.49 60.19 -12.17
C SER A 12 50.04 61.56 -12.75
N ASP A 13 49.64 62.64 -12.02
CA ASP A 13 49.09 63.02 -10.67
C ASP A 13 48.97 64.60 -10.66
N PRO A 14 48.16 65.30 -9.82
CA PRO A 14 48.76 66.17 -8.77
C PRO A 14 47.91 66.53 -7.51
N LEU A 15 48.61 67.04 -6.47
CA LEU A 15 48.11 67.48 -5.14
C LEU A 15 47.40 68.85 -5.06
N ARG A 16 46.46 69.01 -4.10
CA ARG A 16 46.40 70.12 -3.10
C ARG A 16 45.36 69.89 -1.97
N VAL A 17 45.50 70.62 -0.86
CA VAL A 17 44.72 70.51 0.40
C VAL A 17 44.48 71.94 0.96
N PRO A 18 43.27 72.29 1.44
CA PRO A 18 43.09 72.59 2.88
C PRO A 18 41.75 72.14 3.50
N SER A 19 41.72 72.22 4.83
CA SER A 19 40.73 71.73 5.81
C SER A 19 39.43 72.54 5.99
N SER A 20 38.38 71.86 6.48
CA SER A 20 37.38 72.48 7.39
C SER A 20 36.65 71.46 8.30
N ASP A 21 37.30 71.03 9.39
CA ASP A 21 36.84 71.07 10.81
C ASP A 21 35.42 70.52 11.24
N PRO A 22 35.10 70.32 12.55
CA PRO A 22 35.26 68.98 13.12
C PRO A 22 34.14 68.49 14.08
N LEU A 23 34.36 67.29 14.65
CA LEU A 23 34.00 66.86 16.03
C LEU A 23 32.57 67.12 16.58
N ARG A 24 31.91 66.03 17.00
CA ARG A 24 31.89 65.69 18.45
C ARG A 24 31.48 64.24 18.76
N VAL A 25 32.41 63.53 19.39
CA VAL A 25 32.14 62.34 20.22
C VAL A 25 32.51 62.72 21.66
N PRO A 26 31.71 62.38 22.69
CA PRO A 26 32.16 62.41 24.08
C PRO A 26 32.91 61.11 24.42
N SER A 27 34.22 61.21 24.60
CA SER A 27 35.05 60.23 25.31
C SER A 27 35.16 60.66 26.80
N ALA A 28 35.82 59.98 27.74
CA ALA A 28 36.74 58.85 27.67
C ALA A 28 36.85 58.10 29.03
N VAL A 29 37.20 56.80 28.96
CA VAL A 29 38.26 56.12 29.75
C VAL A 29 38.35 56.32 31.29
N ARG A 30 38.30 55.18 32.02
CA ARG A 30 39.42 54.71 32.86
C ARG A 30 39.40 53.19 33.06
N LEU A 31 40.59 52.64 33.35
CA LEU A 31 40.88 51.20 33.46
C LEU A 31 40.93 50.76 34.93
N SER A 32 40.47 49.54 35.23
CA SER A 32 41.16 48.58 36.11
C SER A 32 40.47 47.21 36.06
N ALA A 33 41.16 46.15 36.47
CA ALA A 33 40.62 44.79 36.56
C ALA A 33 40.09 44.47 37.98
N GLY A 34 39.11 43.56 38.07
CA GLY A 34 38.58 43.01 39.31
C GLY A 34 37.54 41.93 39.02
N ALA A 35 37.61 40.78 39.71
CA ALA A 35 36.78 39.63 39.42
C ALA A 35 35.69 39.42 40.47
N ALA A 36 34.43 39.32 40.03
CA ALA A 36 33.33 38.62 40.72
C ALA A 36 32.13 38.48 39.76
N THR A 37 31.53 37.30 39.65
CA THR A 37 30.28 37.08 38.89
C THR A 37 29.14 36.65 39.82
N ALA A 38 28.13 37.50 39.95
CA ALA A 38 26.89 37.21 40.68
C ALA A 38 25.66 37.70 39.90
N ARG A 39 24.55 36.97 40.04
CA ARG A 39 23.20 37.27 39.53
C ARG A 39 22.55 38.37 40.42
N PRO A 40 21.51 39.12 39.97
CA PRO A 40 20.36 38.61 39.19
C PRO A 40 19.80 39.54 38.08
N THR A 41 18.76 39.04 37.41
CA THR A 41 17.89 39.76 36.47
C THR A 41 16.47 39.88 37.03
N THR A 42 15.80 41.02 36.78
CA THR A 42 14.42 41.29 37.20
C THR A 42 13.51 41.37 35.98
N SER A 43 12.41 40.60 35.96
CA SER A 43 11.41 40.59 34.89
C SER A 43 10.14 41.36 35.28
N LEU A 44 9.59 42.16 34.36
CA LEU A 44 8.26 42.77 34.51
C LEU A 44 7.14 41.71 34.34
N PRO A 45 5.99 41.86 35.03
CA PRO A 45 4.93 40.86 35.02
C PRO A 45 4.00 40.98 33.79
N PHE A 46 3.52 39.83 33.31
CA PHE A 46 2.39 39.74 32.38
C PHE A 46 1.06 39.92 33.13
N PRO A 47 -0.03 40.37 32.46
CA PRO A 47 -1.35 40.45 33.08
C PRO A 47 -1.87 39.06 33.48
N ALA A 48 -2.60 38.99 34.59
CA ALA A 48 -3.14 37.75 35.13
C ALA A 48 -4.19 37.10 34.22
N GLU A 49 -4.21 35.77 34.19
CA GLU A 49 -5.22 35.01 33.45
C GLU A 49 -6.62 35.21 34.04
N PRO A 50 -7.69 35.27 33.22
CA PRO A 50 -9.05 35.28 33.72
C PRO A 50 -9.39 33.93 34.36
N PRO A 51 -10.22 33.90 35.42
CA PRO A 51 -10.50 32.67 36.15
C PRO A 51 -11.17 31.61 35.27
N VAL A 52 -10.68 30.37 35.35
CA VAL A 52 -11.22 29.21 34.63
C VAL A 52 -12.69 29.03 34.99
N ARG A 53 -13.58 29.26 34.02
CA ARG A 53 -15.01 28.94 34.18
C ARG A 53 -15.17 27.42 34.31
N PRO A 54 -16.04 26.91 35.19
CA PRO A 54 -16.32 25.47 35.25
C PRO A 54 -16.77 24.98 33.87
N HIS A 55 -16.17 23.87 33.42
CA HIS A 55 -16.28 23.43 32.03
C HIS A 55 -17.74 23.15 31.63
N ALA A 56 -18.31 24.03 30.80
CA ALA A 56 -19.56 23.75 30.10
C ALA A 56 -19.35 22.50 29.25
N HIS A 57 -20.08 21.43 29.59
CA HIS A 57 -19.82 20.08 29.08
C HIS A 57 -19.80 20.03 27.54
N GLY A 58 -18.92 19.20 27.00
CA GLY A 58 -18.76 18.98 25.55
C GLY A 58 -17.58 19.68 24.89
N VAL A 59 -17.35 19.34 23.61
CA VAL A 59 -16.29 19.92 22.78
C VAL A 59 -16.81 21.19 22.07
N PRO A 60 -16.15 22.36 22.19
CA PRO A 60 -16.69 23.61 21.67
C PRO A 60 -17.08 23.58 20.19
N PHE A 61 -16.22 23.09 19.28
CA PHE A 61 -16.57 23.04 17.85
C PHE A 61 -17.80 22.17 17.52
N ALA A 62 -18.16 21.22 18.36
CA ALA A 62 -19.32 20.35 18.17
C ALA A 62 -20.62 20.93 18.78
N ARG A 63 -20.49 21.76 19.82
CA ARG A 63 -21.59 22.47 20.46
C ARG A 63 -21.98 23.75 19.70
N ASP A 64 -20.98 24.52 19.27
CA ASP A 64 -21.18 25.89 18.79
C ASP A 64 -21.51 25.97 17.28
N LEU A 65 -21.85 24.84 16.65
CA LEU A 65 -22.15 24.69 15.20
C LEU A 65 -23.19 25.70 14.68
N ALA A 66 -24.21 26.03 15.48
CA ALA A 66 -25.26 26.96 15.08
C ALA A 66 -24.74 28.39 14.79
N ALA A 67 -23.59 28.77 15.34
CA ALA A 67 -22.99 30.10 15.16
C ALA A 67 -22.58 30.39 13.70
N TYR A 68 -22.42 29.35 12.86
CA TYR A 68 -22.09 29.52 11.45
C TYR A 68 -23.33 29.77 10.56
N GLY A 69 -24.54 29.61 11.11
CA GLY A 69 -25.82 29.94 10.46
C GLY A 69 -26.13 29.11 9.22
N ASP A 70 -26.52 29.77 8.14
CA ASP A 70 -26.98 29.13 6.91
C ASP A 70 -25.84 28.82 5.91
N ARG A 71 -24.57 28.87 6.36
CA ARG A 71 -23.43 28.31 5.61
C ARG A 71 -23.65 26.83 5.34
N ILE A 72 -23.14 26.32 4.22
CA ILE A 72 -23.20 24.88 3.91
C ILE A 72 -22.16 24.11 4.73
N ALA A 73 -22.63 23.23 5.61
CA ALA A 73 -21.79 22.32 6.39
C ALA A 73 -21.43 21.08 5.57
N LEU A 74 -22.42 20.43 4.95
CA LEU A 74 -22.23 19.16 4.24
C LEU A 74 -22.67 19.26 2.78
N HIS A 75 -21.86 18.70 1.89
CA HIS A 75 -22.25 18.30 0.53
C HIS A 75 -22.29 16.77 0.52
N THR A 76 -23.45 16.19 0.22
CA THR A 76 -23.68 14.73 0.15
C THR A 76 -24.14 14.33 -1.26
N PRO A 77 -24.15 13.03 -1.61
CA PRO A 77 -24.74 12.57 -2.88
C PRO A 77 -26.25 12.85 -3.02
N THR A 78 -26.94 13.18 -1.92
CA THR A 78 -28.39 13.44 -1.86
C THR A 78 -28.75 14.92 -1.75
N GLY A 79 -27.79 15.82 -1.48
CA GLY A 79 -28.07 17.25 -1.35
C GLY A 79 -26.99 18.04 -0.61
N GLN A 80 -27.40 19.17 -0.02
CA GLN A 80 -26.56 20.01 0.83
C GLN A 80 -27.27 20.28 2.16
N LEU A 81 -26.50 20.36 3.26
CA LEU A 81 -27.01 20.64 4.60
C LEU A 81 -26.35 21.90 5.15
N THR A 82 -27.14 22.84 5.69
CA THR A 82 -26.63 24.04 6.35
C THR A 82 -26.09 23.73 7.75
N TYR A 83 -25.27 24.61 8.31
CA TYR A 83 -24.82 24.53 9.70
C TYR A 83 -25.98 24.62 10.69
N ARG A 84 -27.01 25.43 10.41
CA ARG A 84 -28.29 25.44 11.13
C ARG A 84 -28.93 24.04 11.14
N ALA A 85 -29.23 23.48 9.98
CA ALA A 85 -29.90 22.18 9.88
C ALA A 85 -29.06 21.02 10.45
N LEU A 86 -27.73 21.11 10.38
CA LEU A 86 -26.82 20.19 11.08
C LEU A 86 -26.91 20.33 12.60
N ALA A 87 -26.92 21.57 13.12
CA ALA A 87 -27.08 21.84 14.55
C ALA A 87 -28.45 21.40 15.08
N ASP A 88 -29.52 21.54 14.29
CA ASP A 88 -30.86 21.04 14.62
C ASP A 88 -30.88 19.51 14.74
N GLN A 89 -30.29 18.79 13.77
CA GLN A 89 -30.14 17.33 13.80
C GLN A 89 -29.26 16.83 14.96
N VAL A 90 -28.19 17.57 15.26
CA VAL A 90 -27.30 17.32 16.42
C VAL A 90 -28.07 17.51 17.72
N SER A 91 -28.87 18.57 17.85
CA SER A 91 -29.67 18.86 19.05
C SER A 91 -30.74 17.79 19.31
N ALA A 92 -31.50 17.41 18.27
CA ALA A 92 -32.46 16.30 18.36
C ALA A 92 -31.79 14.95 18.69
N THR A 93 -30.52 14.77 18.35
CA THR A 93 -29.75 13.57 18.69
C THR A 93 -29.17 13.64 20.12
N VAL A 94 -28.84 14.83 20.64
CA VAL A 94 -28.52 15.05 22.06
C VAL A 94 -29.70 14.66 22.95
N GLU A 95 -30.93 15.07 22.60
CA GLU A 95 -32.14 14.69 23.33
C GLU A 95 -32.35 13.16 23.38
N ARG A 96 -32.05 12.46 22.28
CA ARG A 96 -32.12 10.99 22.19
C ARG A 96 -31.06 10.28 23.05
N LEU A 97 -29.83 10.80 23.09
CA LEU A 97 -28.75 10.29 23.95
C LEU A 97 -29.06 10.51 25.44
N GLY A 98 -29.69 11.63 25.77
CA GLY A 98 -30.18 12.01 27.09
C GLY A 98 -29.13 12.72 27.96
N PRO A 99 -29.55 13.43 29.03
CA PRO A 99 -28.67 14.30 29.82
C PRO A 99 -27.67 13.55 30.70
N THR A 100 -27.79 12.24 30.86
CA THR A 100 -26.80 11.44 31.60
C THR A 100 -25.65 11.06 30.68
N ARG A 101 -24.44 11.46 31.07
CA ARG A 101 -23.21 11.12 30.34
C ARG A 101 -23.03 9.59 30.26
N ARG A 102 -22.75 9.11 29.05
CA ARG A 102 -22.83 7.70 28.62
C ARG A 102 -21.70 7.36 27.67
N LEU A 103 -21.25 6.11 27.67
CA LEU A 103 -20.31 5.59 26.66
C LEU A 103 -21.09 5.24 25.38
N VAL A 104 -20.77 5.92 24.28
CA VAL A 104 -21.44 5.74 22.97
C VAL A 104 -20.47 5.05 22.01
N LEU A 105 -20.71 3.78 21.68
CA LEU A 105 -19.97 3.12 20.59
C LEU A 105 -20.59 3.54 19.25
N LEU A 106 -19.76 3.97 18.30
CA LEU A 106 -20.17 4.45 16.99
C LEU A 106 -19.42 3.73 15.87
N ALA A 107 -20.17 3.10 14.97
CA ALA A 107 -19.67 2.64 13.68
C ALA A 107 -19.28 3.86 12.81
N GLY A 108 -18.00 4.01 12.50
CA GLY A 108 -17.48 5.18 11.79
C GLY A 108 -17.53 5.03 10.28
N ALA A 109 -18.51 5.69 9.64
CA ALA A 109 -18.71 5.78 8.19
C ALA A 109 -18.78 7.24 7.70
N ASN A 110 -18.47 7.51 6.42
CA ASN A 110 -18.48 8.86 5.85
C ASN A 110 -19.90 9.26 5.40
N ARG A 111 -20.83 9.31 6.37
CA ARG A 111 -22.27 9.57 6.19
C ARG A 111 -22.77 10.62 7.17
N ALA A 112 -23.82 11.34 6.79
CA ALA A 112 -24.36 12.44 7.58
C ALA A 112 -24.83 11.96 8.97
N ASP A 113 -25.51 10.82 9.02
CA ASP A 113 -26.07 10.24 10.24
C ASP A 113 -24.98 9.88 11.27
N ALA A 114 -23.90 9.24 10.81
CA ALA A 114 -22.74 8.91 11.63
C ALA A 114 -22.07 10.18 12.20
N LEU A 115 -21.96 11.22 11.37
CA LEU A 115 -21.40 12.51 11.77
C LEU A 115 -22.30 13.25 12.77
N VAL A 116 -23.63 13.21 12.58
CA VAL A 116 -24.61 13.77 13.53
C VAL A 116 -24.50 13.09 14.90
N VAL A 117 -24.42 11.75 14.96
CA VAL A 117 -24.23 11.05 16.24
C VAL A 117 -22.89 11.40 16.89
N HIS A 118 -21.81 11.46 16.10
CA HIS A 118 -20.50 11.86 16.62
C HIS A 118 -20.51 13.27 17.22
N LEU A 119 -21.11 14.24 16.51
CA LEU A 119 -21.20 15.63 16.97
C LEU A 119 -22.15 15.78 18.15
N ALA A 120 -23.28 15.08 18.19
CA ALA A 120 -24.20 15.08 19.33
C ALA A 120 -23.55 14.51 20.60
N ALA A 121 -22.85 13.38 20.48
CA ALA A 121 -22.10 12.80 21.58
C ALA A 121 -21.02 13.77 22.10
N LEU A 122 -20.19 14.35 21.21
CA LEU A 122 -19.19 15.34 21.60
C LEU A 122 -19.79 16.64 22.17
N SER A 123 -20.95 17.09 21.68
CA SER A 123 -21.65 18.31 22.11
C SER A 123 -22.22 18.18 23.52
N ALA A 124 -22.88 17.08 23.84
CA ALA A 124 -23.39 16.79 25.19
C ALA A 124 -22.35 16.12 26.12
N GLY A 125 -21.11 15.94 25.67
CA GLY A 125 -20.00 15.45 26.47
C GLY A 125 -19.92 13.93 26.65
N HIS A 126 -20.68 13.14 25.90
CA HIS A 126 -20.60 11.68 25.91
C HIS A 126 -19.28 11.21 25.27
N PRO A 127 -18.46 10.39 25.96
CA PRO A 127 -17.28 9.79 25.34
C PRO A 127 -17.67 8.84 24.21
N VAL A 128 -17.15 9.09 23.01
CA VAL A 128 -17.36 8.25 21.83
C VAL A 128 -16.32 7.15 21.77
N LEU A 129 -16.73 5.89 21.55
CA LEU A 129 -15.89 4.78 21.13
C LEU A 129 -16.07 4.57 19.63
N LEU A 130 -15.18 5.15 18.83
CA LEU A 130 -15.31 5.19 17.37
C LEU A 130 -14.57 4.01 16.74
N VAL A 131 -15.29 3.16 15.98
CA VAL A 131 -14.80 1.88 15.47
C VAL A 131 -15.01 1.75 13.95
N PRO A 132 -14.31 0.83 13.25
CA PRO A 132 -14.58 0.55 11.83
C PRO A 132 -16.03 0.07 11.61
N GLY A 133 -16.79 0.81 10.79
CA GLY A 133 -18.21 0.53 10.53
C GLY A 133 -18.47 -0.59 9.52
N ASP A 134 -17.41 -1.11 8.91
CA ASP A 134 -17.35 -2.23 7.99
C ASP A 134 -16.94 -3.56 8.68
N SER A 135 -16.80 -3.55 10.01
CA SER A 135 -16.28 -4.67 10.79
C SER A 135 -17.18 -5.02 11.98
N ASP A 136 -18.25 -5.77 11.72
CA ASP A 136 -19.16 -6.29 12.76
C ASP A 136 -18.43 -7.06 13.87
N SER A 137 -17.35 -7.77 13.53
CA SER A 137 -16.50 -8.45 14.50
C SER A 137 -15.74 -7.49 15.42
N THR A 138 -15.30 -6.32 14.93
CA THR A 138 -14.70 -5.27 15.75
C THR A 138 -15.76 -4.57 16.60
N VAL A 139 -16.94 -4.29 16.04
CA VAL A 139 -18.10 -3.74 16.77
C VAL A 139 -18.49 -4.66 17.93
N ALA A 140 -18.65 -5.96 17.67
CA ALA A 140 -19.03 -6.96 18.67
C ALA A 140 -17.92 -7.16 19.73
N SER A 141 -16.65 -7.25 19.32
CA SER A 141 -15.51 -7.39 20.24
C SER A 141 -15.43 -6.20 21.21
N LEU A 142 -15.47 -4.97 20.70
CA LEU A 142 -15.40 -3.78 21.55
C LEU A 142 -16.70 -3.52 22.34
N THR A 143 -17.86 -3.95 21.83
CA THR A 143 -19.11 -3.97 22.62
C THR A 143 -18.99 -4.94 23.81
N SER A 144 -18.38 -6.11 23.62
CA SER A 144 -18.15 -7.08 24.68
C SER A 144 -17.10 -6.61 25.69
N ALA A 145 -16.00 -6.02 25.21
CA ALA A 145 -14.88 -5.58 26.05
C ALA A 145 -15.18 -4.31 26.87
N TYR A 146 -16.00 -3.39 26.34
CA TYR A 146 -16.27 -2.09 26.98
C TYR A 146 -17.72 -1.86 27.43
N ASP A 147 -18.65 -2.77 27.10
CA ASP A 147 -20.08 -2.68 27.43
C ASP A 147 -20.67 -1.25 27.28
N PRO A 148 -20.70 -0.68 26.06
CA PRO A 148 -21.19 0.68 25.81
C PRO A 148 -22.68 0.84 26.16
N ASP A 149 -23.04 2.00 26.69
CA ASP A 149 -24.43 2.30 27.10
C ASP A 149 -25.35 2.48 25.87
N VAL A 150 -24.80 3.02 24.79
CA VAL A 150 -25.47 3.19 23.50
C VAL A 150 -24.59 2.63 22.38
N VAL A 151 -25.17 1.86 21.47
CA VAL A 151 -24.52 1.44 20.21
C VAL A 151 -25.20 2.15 19.04
N ALA A 152 -24.42 2.87 18.24
CA ALA A 152 -24.88 3.60 17.07
C ALA A 152 -24.27 3.02 15.78
N ARG A 153 -25.12 2.50 14.90
CA ARG A 153 -24.72 1.81 13.66
C ARG A 153 -25.87 1.83 12.63
N PRO A 154 -25.60 1.60 11.33
CA PRO A 154 -26.65 1.22 10.41
C PRO A 154 -27.27 -0.12 10.83
N ASP A 155 -28.56 -0.30 10.55
CA ASP A 155 -29.20 -1.61 10.51
C ASP A 155 -29.16 -2.19 9.08
N ALA A 156 -29.70 -3.40 8.88
CA ALA A 156 -29.60 -4.14 7.62
C ALA A 156 -30.24 -3.45 6.39
N ASP A 157 -31.11 -2.46 6.59
CA ASP A 157 -31.71 -1.61 5.56
C ASP A 157 -30.89 -0.34 5.23
N GLY A 158 -29.83 -0.07 6.02
CA GLY A 158 -29.01 1.14 5.96
C GLY A 158 -29.51 2.30 6.84
N THR A 159 -30.60 2.14 7.59
CA THR A 159 -31.13 3.14 8.52
C THR A 159 -30.27 3.22 9.77
N TRP A 160 -29.94 4.42 10.23
CA TRP A 160 -29.07 4.61 11.40
C TRP A 160 -29.85 4.52 12.72
N THR A 161 -29.50 3.51 13.51
CA THR A 161 -30.13 3.19 14.79
C THR A 161 -29.24 3.59 15.97
N LEU A 162 -29.88 3.95 17.09
CA LEU A 162 -29.22 4.18 18.38
C LEU A 162 -29.84 3.20 19.39
N GLU A 163 -29.11 2.13 19.69
CA GLU A 163 -29.54 1.05 20.58
C GLU A 163 -29.15 1.39 22.03
N ASP A 164 -30.11 1.86 22.83
CA ASP A 164 -29.93 2.17 24.26
C ASP A 164 -29.96 0.89 25.10
N ARG A 165 -28.77 0.32 25.34
CA ARG A 165 -28.55 -0.95 26.05
C ARG A 165 -28.82 -0.86 27.56
N ARG A 166 -29.34 0.28 28.04
CA ARG A 166 -29.78 0.50 29.43
C ARG A 166 -31.30 0.64 29.57
N ARG A 167 -32.03 0.87 28.46
CA ARG A 167 -33.51 0.91 28.44
C ARG A 167 -34.14 -0.44 28.12
N ASP A 168 -33.50 -1.29 27.31
CA ASP A 168 -33.95 -2.66 27.03
C ASP A 168 -32.90 -3.71 27.43
N PRO A 169 -33.02 -4.31 28.63
CA PRO A 169 -32.15 -5.41 29.05
C PRO A 169 -32.39 -6.73 28.29
N GLY A 170 -33.53 -6.88 27.61
CA GLY A 170 -33.94 -8.14 26.96
C GLY A 170 -33.09 -8.50 25.74
N ARG A 171 -32.61 -7.50 25.00
CA ARG A 171 -31.65 -7.67 23.89
C ARG A 171 -30.19 -7.87 24.32
N ALA A 172 -29.84 -7.61 25.59
CA ALA A 172 -28.46 -7.67 26.07
C ALA A 172 -27.99 -9.12 26.33
N GLY A 173 -27.60 -9.83 25.27
CA GLY A 173 -27.23 -11.24 25.29
C GLY A 173 -26.18 -11.63 26.36
N ARG A 174 -26.61 -12.44 27.34
CA ARG A 174 -25.84 -13.24 28.33
C ARG A 174 -24.68 -12.61 29.13
N ALA A 175 -24.32 -11.35 28.95
CA ALA A 175 -23.40 -10.62 29.83
C ALA A 175 -24.04 -10.16 31.17
N GLY A 176 -25.35 -10.39 31.35
CA GLY A 176 -26.14 -9.92 32.48
C GLY A 176 -25.86 -10.59 33.83
N ARG A 177 -24.69 -10.33 34.45
CA ARG A 177 -24.46 -10.58 35.89
C ARG A 177 -23.89 -9.37 36.67
N ALA A 178 -23.98 -8.17 36.09
CA ALA A 178 -23.52 -6.92 36.72
C ALA A 178 -24.64 -5.90 37.08
N VAL A 179 -25.92 -6.24 36.89
CA VAL A 179 -27.05 -5.34 37.16
C VAL A 179 -27.49 -5.41 38.65
N ARG A 180 -26.58 -5.07 39.57
CA ARG A 180 -26.89 -4.90 41.02
C ARG A 180 -26.21 -3.73 41.73
N THR A 181 -25.46 -2.88 41.03
CA THR A 181 -24.96 -1.58 41.56
C THR A 181 -25.67 -0.44 40.85
N GLY A 182 -26.70 0.14 41.49
CA GLY A 182 -27.58 1.12 40.87
C GLY A 182 -26.92 2.49 40.64
N ARG A 183 -26.56 2.78 39.39
CA ARG A 183 -26.44 4.15 38.87
C ARG A 183 -27.44 4.34 37.74
N ALA A 184 -28.22 5.43 37.80
CA ALA A 184 -29.16 5.76 36.75
C ALA A 184 -28.40 6.27 35.50
N GLY A 185 -28.56 5.58 34.37
CA GLY A 185 -28.24 6.08 33.03
C GLY A 185 -26.96 5.55 32.36
N SER A 186 -25.92 5.13 33.11
CA SER A 186 -24.69 4.51 32.57
C SER A 186 -24.15 3.43 33.52
N ALA A 187 -23.51 2.39 32.96
CA ALA A 187 -22.82 1.38 33.76
C ALA A 187 -21.42 1.81 34.25
N HIS A 188 -20.85 2.87 33.67
CA HIS A 188 -19.44 3.22 33.85
C HIS A 188 -19.23 4.42 34.78
N THR A 189 -18.05 4.50 35.40
CA THR A 189 -17.53 5.78 35.88
C THR A 189 -16.70 6.37 34.75
N LEU A 190 -17.11 7.52 34.22
CA LEU A 190 -16.47 8.15 33.06
C LEU A 190 -15.77 9.44 33.53
N HIS A 191 -14.46 9.57 33.34
CA HIS A 191 -13.71 10.77 33.73
C HIS A 191 -14.26 12.01 33.03
N PRO A 192 -14.50 13.15 33.70
CA PRO A 192 -15.16 14.32 33.10
C PRO A 192 -14.57 14.76 31.76
N ASP A 193 -13.24 14.79 31.64
CA ASP A 193 -12.54 15.29 30.45
C ASP A 193 -12.67 14.39 29.21
N LEU A 194 -13.00 13.10 29.37
CA LEU A 194 -12.91 12.08 28.30
C LEU A 194 -13.94 12.34 27.19
N ALA A 195 -13.47 12.55 25.96
CA ALA A 195 -14.32 12.88 24.81
C ALA A 195 -14.34 11.77 23.73
N LEU A 196 -13.21 11.09 23.53
CA LEU A 196 -13.06 10.13 22.44
C LEU A 196 -12.10 9.00 22.82
N LEU A 197 -12.44 7.80 22.35
CA LEU A 197 -11.65 6.58 22.42
C LEU A 197 -11.38 6.09 20.99
N LEU A 198 -10.11 5.81 20.67
CA LEU A 198 -9.68 5.26 19.38
C LEU A 198 -8.70 4.10 19.60
N SER A 199 -8.83 3.03 18.81
CA SER A 199 -7.76 2.01 18.73
C SER A 199 -6.56 2.58 17.95
N THR A 200 -5.36 2.07 18.24
CA THR A 200 -4.17 2.41 17.45
C THR A 200 -4.22 1.69 16.09
N SER A 201 -3.68 2.30 15.02
CA SER A 201 -3.84 1.82 13.64
C SER A 201 -2.96 0.61 13.27
N GLY A 202 -2.74 -0.30 14.23
CA GLY A 202 -2.08 -1.60 14.05
C GLY A 202 -2.71 -2.71 14.91
N SER A 203 -3.89 -2.46 15.48
CA SER A 203 -4.52 -3.35 16.48
C SER A 203 -6.06 -3.42 16.33
N THR A 204 -6.53 -3.77 15.13
CA THR A 204 -7.96 -4.06 14.87
C THR A 204 -8.43 -5.22 15.75
N GLY A 205 -9.41 -4.96 16.63
CA GLY A 205 -9.93 -5.92 17.60
C GLY A 205 -9.21 -5.97 18.95
N SER A 206 -8.14 -5.20 19.18
CA SER A 206 -7.53 -5.07 20.51
C SER A 206 -8.41 -4.22 21.45
N PRO A 207 -8.52 -4.58 22.74
CA PRO A 207 -9.18 -3.73 23.73
C PRO A 207 -8.37 -2.49 24.13
N LYS A 208 -7.13 -2.31 23.65
CA LYS A 208 -6.32 -1.14 23.99
C LYS A 208 -6.73 0.10 23.20
N LEU A 209 -7.23 1.10 23.90
CA LEU A 209 -7.75 2.35 23.35
C LEU A 209 -6.96 3.56 23.86
N VAL A 210 -6.84 4.60 23.02
CA VAL A 210 -6.30 5.91 23.39
C VAL A 210 -7.43 6.77 23.95
N ARG A 211 -7.29 7.24 25.20
CA ARG A 211 -8.21 8.18 25.87
C ARG A 211 -7.88 9.63 25.48
N LEU A 212 -8.74 10.28 24.70
CA LEU A 212 -8.60 11.67 24.27
C LEU A 212 -9.62 12.58 24.98
N SER A 213 -9.17 13.75 25.43
CA SER A 213 -10.00 14.73 26.14
C SER A 213 -10.74 15.73 25.24
N HIS A 214 -11.69 16.48 25.81
CA HIS A 214 -12.32 17.62 25.12
C HIS A 214 -11.28 18.66 24.66
N GLU A 215 -10.28 18.97 25.50
CA GLU A 215 -9.17 19.84 25.14
C GLU A 215 -8.33 19.25 23.99
N ASN A 216 -8.05 17.94 24.03
CA ASN A 216 -7.22 17.28 23.01
C ASN A 216 -7.79 17.48 21.60
N LEU A 217 -9.10 17.26 21.44
CA LEU A 217 -9.79 17.42 20.16
C LEU A 217 -9.84 18.89 19.73
N GLN A 218 -10.23 19.78 20.64
CA GLN A 218 -10.37 21.22 20.37
C GLN A 218 -9.02 21.85 19.98
N ALA A 219 -7.97 21.66 20.78
CA ALA A 219 -6.67 22.28 20.55
C ALA A 219 -5.95 21.70 19.32
N ASN A 220 -6.16 20.42 18.97
CA ASN A 220 -5.64 19.87 17.73
C ASN A 220 -6.36 20.43 16.50
N ALA A 221 -7.70 20.53 16.56
CA ALA A 221 -8.50 21.14 15.49
C ALA A 221 -8.13 22.62 15.27
N GLU A 222 -7.94 23.39 16.35
CA GLU A 222 -7.46 24.79 16.32
C GLU A 222 -6.10 24.92 15.64
N SER A 223 -5.15 24.08 16.08
CA SER A 223 -3.78 24.09 15.57
C SER A 223 -3.75 23.75 14.08
N ILE A 224 -4.49 22.70 13.66
CA ILE A 224 -4.68 22.33 12.25
C ILE A 224 -5.30 23.47 11.44
N ALA A 225 -6.41 24.02 11.91
CA ALA A 225 -7.12 25.08 11.21
C ALA A 225 -6.27 26.34 11.04
N THR A 226 -5.33 26.56 11.96
CA THR A 226 -4.38 27.66 11.91
C THR A 226 -3.26 27.40 10.90
N TYR A 227 -2.51 26.30 11.00
CA TYR A 227 -1.36 26.08 10.10
C TYR A 227 -1.76 25.69 8.67
N LEU A 228 -2.96 25.12 8.45
CA LEU A 228 -3.53 24.92 7.12
C LEU A 228 -4.30 26.15 6.59
N GLY A 229 -4.41 27.24 7.34
CA GLY A 229 -5.16 28.43 6.89
C GLY A 229 -6.62 28.13 6.49
N ILE A 230 -7.32 27.30 7.27
CA ILE A 230 -8.70 26.89 6.99
C ILE A 230 -9.64 28.06 7.26
N THR A 231 -10.45 28.36 6.25
CA THR A 231 -11.45 29.43 6.25
C THR A 231 -12.86 28.86 6.02
N ASP A 232 -13.90 29.60 6.37
CA ASP A 232 -15.32 29.21 6.17
C ASP A 232 -15.69 28.98 4.68
N THR A 233 -14.89 29.52 3.76
CA THR A 233 -15.01 29.27 2.31
C THR A 233 -14.45 27.93 1.84
N ASP A 234 -13.69 27.20 2.67
CA ASP A 234 -13.07 25.92 2.31
C ASP A 234 -14.05 24.75 2.29
N ARG A 235 -13.68 23.70 1.54
CA ARG A 235 -14.45 22.45 1.43
C ARG A 235 -13.52 21.24 1.35
N ALA A 236 -13.55 20.36 2.34
CA ALA A 236 -12.66 19.19 2.40
C ALA A 236 -13.40 17.89 2.06
N ALA A 237 -12.81 17.04 1.22
CA ALA A 237 -13.39 15.72 0.92
C ALA A 237 -12.98 14.66 1.95
N THR A 238 -13.95 13.86 2.40
CA THR A 238 -13.76 12.74 3.35
C THR A 238 -13.14 11.51 2.67
N THR A 239 -11.93 11.70 2.14
CA THR A 239 -11.13 10.71 1.40
C THR A 239 -10.51 9.61 2.27
N LEU A 240 -10.74 9.66 3.59
CA LEU A 240 -10.26 8.71 4.59
C LEU A 240 -11.42 8.37 5.53
N PRO A 241 -11.47 7.16 6.12
CA PRO A 241 -12.52 6.80 7.08
C PRO A 241 -12.45 7.66 8.36
N PRO A 242 -13.59 7.95 9.02
CA PRO A 242 -13.61 8.82 10.19
C PRO A 242 -13.12 8.09 11.46
N HIS A 243 -13.20 6.76 11.49
CA HIS A 243 -12.60 5.96 12.56
C HIS A 243 -11.06 5.95 12.53
N TYR A 244 -10.44 6.44 11.44
CA TYR A 244 -9.01 6.71 11.39
C TYR A 244 -8.73 8.15 11.83
N CYS A 245 -7.85 8.33 12.82
CA CYS A 245 -7.63 9.61 13.49
C CYS A 245 -7.26 10.76 12.53
N PHE A 246 -6.55 10.48 11.43
CA PHE A 246 -6.25 11.49 10.41
C PHE A 246 -7.52 11.93 9.66
N GLY A 247 -8.39 11.01 9.24
CA GLY A 247 -9.69 11.33 8.63
C GLY A 247 -10.56 12.15 9.57
N LEU A 248 -10.65 11.76 10.84
CA LEU A 248 -11.39 12.50 11.87
C LEU A 248 -10.85 13.94 12.06
N SER A 249 -9.52 14.12 12.07
CA SER A 249 -8.91 15.45 12.22
C SER A 249 -9.25 16.40 11.06
N VAL A 250 -9.56 15.89 9.87
CA VAL A 250 -10.05 16.70 8.73
C VAL A 250 -11.47 17.19 9.01
N ILE A 251 -12.34 16.33 9.54
CA ILE A 251 -13.72 16.70 9.93
C ILE A 251 -13.69 17.81 10.99
N HIS A 252 -12.99 17.57 12.12
CA HIS A 252 -12.99 18.50 13.26
C HIS A 252 -12.43 19.89 12.89
N SER A 253 -11.31 19.95 12.15
CA SER A 253 -10.65 21.21 11.78
C SER A 253 -11.41 22.08 10.79
N HIS A 254 -12.26 21.47 9.93
CA HIS A 254 -13.10 22.24 9.00
C HIS A 254 -14.40 22.70 9.69
N LEU A 255 -15.02 21.85 10.52
CA LEU A 255 -16.21 22.25 11.28
C LEU A 255 -15.94 23.41 12.25
N LEU A 256 -14.77 23.42 12.91
CA LEU A 256 -14.29 24.53 13.76
C LEU A 256 -14.17 25.89 13.04
N ARG A 257 -14.19 25.92 11.71
CA ARG A 257 -14.08 27.15 10.90
C ARG A 257 -15.35 27.48 10.13
N GLY A 258 -16.45 26.75 10.31
CA GLY A 258 -17.65 26.94 9.51
C GLY A 258 -17.47 26.53 8.04
N ALA A 259 -16.45 25.71 7.75
CA ALA A 259 -16.09 25.26 6.41
C ALA A 259 -16.89 24.01 6.01
N GLY A 260 -17.01 23.75 4.71
CA GLY A 260 -17.78 22.60 4.21
C GLY A 260 -17.02 21.27 4.25
N LEU A 261 -17.78 20.18 4.30
CA LEU A 261 -17.31 18.81 4.06
C LEU A 261 -17.99 18.23 2.82
N ILE A 262 -17.21 17.61 1.95
CA ILE A 262 -17.69 16.80 0.82
C ILE A 262 -17.70 15.37 1.33
N LEU A 263 -18.86 14.95 1.83
CA LEU A 263 -19.07 13.74 2.61
C LEU A 263 -19.45 12.61 1.65
N THR A 264 -18.45 11.80 1.31
CA THR A 264 -18.54 10.77 0.28
C THR A 264 -17.79 9.50 0.70
N GLU A 265 -18.34 8.36 0.28
CA GLU A 265 -17.80 7.01 0.52
C GLU A 265 -17.07 6.48 -0.72
N ARG A 266 -16.94 7.29 -1.79
CA ARG A 266 -16.28 6.93 -3.05
C ARG A 266 -14.77 7.04 -2.96
N SER A 267 -14.08 6.21 -3.75
CA SER A 267 -12.63 6.26 -3.88
C SER A 267 -12.19 7.38 -4.83
N VAL A 268 -10.99 7.93 -4.61
CA VAL A 268 -10.34 8.87 -5.54
C VAL A 268 -9.98 8.22 -6.88
N SER A 269 -10.14 6.91 -7.03
CA SER A 269 -10.11 6.20 -8.33
C SER A 269 -11.33 6.50 -9.21
N ASP A 270 -12.42 6.98 -8.63
CA ASP A 270 -13.74 6.89 -9.25
C ASP A 270 -14.10 8.20 -9.96
N ALA A 271 -14.55 8.13 -11.21
CA ALA A 271 -14.92 9.32 -11.97
C ALA A 271 -16.04 10.13 -11.30
N ALA A 272 -16.92 9.46 -10.54
CA ALA A 272 -17.99 10.09 -9.76
C ALA A 272 -17.47 10.91 -8.56
N PHE A 273 -16.39 10.46 -7.88
CA PHE A 273 -15.76 11.26 -6.83
C PHE A 273 -15.29 12.62 -7.38
N TRP A 274 -14.67 12.62 -8.57
CA TRP A 274 -14.22 13.85 -9.23
C TRP A 274 -15.34 14.67 -9.87
N GLN A 275 -16.56 14.13 -10.00
CA GLN A 275 -17.75 14.91 -10.33
C GLN A 275 -18.27 15.62 -9.06
N GLU A 276 -18.44 14.88 -7.97
CA GLU A 276 -18.85 15.42 -6.65
C GLU A 276 -17.87 16.51 -6.17
N PHE A 277 -16.56 16.26 -6.23
CA PHE A 277 -15.53 17.21 -5.80
C PHE A 277 -15.56 18.54 -6.58
N ARG A 278 -15.78 18.49 -7.90
CA ARG A 278 -15.86 19.70 -8.74
C ARG A 278 -17.20 20.42 -8.58
N ALA A 279 -18.31 19.68 -8.53
CA ALA A 279 -19.65 20.26 -8.32
C ALA A 279 -19.74 21.00 -6.98
N ALA A 280 -19.17 20.42 -5.92
CA ALA A 280 -19.09 21.05 -4.61
C ALA A 280 -18.03 22.15 -4.50
N ARG A 281 -17.16 22.36 -5.50
CA ARG A 281 -15.99 23.28 -5.43
C ARG A 281 -15.04 22.95 -4.27
N GLY A 282 -14.58 21.71 -4.20
CA GLY A 282 -13.65 21.23 -3.18
C GLY A 282 -12.32 21.98 -3.16
N THR A 283 -11.87 22.37 -1.97
CA THR A 283 -10.64 23.13 -1.74
C THR A 283 -9.55 22.35 -1.02
N SER A 284 -9.89 21.25 -0.33
CA SER A 284 -8.91 20.41 0.37
C SER A 284 -9.08 18.91 0.11
N LEU A 285 -7.94 18.25 -0.08
CA LEU A 285 -7.82 16.81 -0.29
C LEU A 285 -6.86 16.22 0.75
N ALA A 286 -7.23 15.11 1.39
CA ALA A 286 -6.37 14.38 2.33
C ALA A 286 -5.91 13.06 1.71
N GLY A 287 -4.75 12.55 2.13
CA GLY A 287 -4.25 11.28 1.62
C GLY A 287 -3.20 10.61 2.50
N VAL A 288 -3.26 9.29 2.55
CA VAL A 288 -2.15 8.43 3.00
C VAL A 288 -1.35 8.00 1.75
N PRO A 289 -0.13 7.42 1.86
CA PRO A 289 0.68 7.07 0.68
C PRO A 289 -0.05 6.25 -0.40
N TYR A 290 -0.99 5.38 -0.03
CA TYR A 290 -1.86 4.65 -0.96
C TYR A 290 -2.86 5.55 -1.72
N THR A 291 -3.39 6.60 -1.09
CA THR A 291 -4.23 7.61 -1.77
C THR A 291 -3.45 8.26 -2.91
N PHE A 292 -2.18 8.62 -2.68
CA PHE A 292 -1.31 9.18 -3.73
C PHE A 292 -1.03 8.16 -4.86
N ASP A 293 -0.90 6.86 -4.56
CA ASP A 293 -0.84 5.80 -5.59
C ASP A 293 -2.12 5.69 -6.43
N LEU A 294 -3.29 6.05 -5.90
CA LEU A 294 -4.53 6.11 -6.67
C LEU A 294 -4.63 7.40 -7.50
N LEU A 295 -4.26 8.56 -6.93
CA LEU A 295 -4.16 9.84 -7.65
C LEU A 295 -3.24 9.72 -8.88
N ASP A 296 -2.13 8.99 -8.75
CA ASP A 296 -1.20 8.71 -9.84
C ASP A 296 -1.80 7.84 -10.96
N ARG A 297 -2.74 6.94 -10.63
CA ARG A 297 -3.42 6.08 -11.64
C ARG A 297 -4.49 6.83 -12.43
N VAL A 298 -5.22 7.75 -11.79
CA VAL A 298 -6.28 8.53 -12.46
C VAL A 298 -5.76 9.75 -13.24
N GLY A 299 -4.45 10.05 -13.16
CA GLY A 299 -3.86 11.21 -13.83
C GLY A 299 -4.22 12.53 -13.16
N PHE A 300 -4.15 12.58 -11.82
CA PHE A 300 -4.40 13.79 -11.02
C PHE A 300 -3.51 14.98 -11.44
N ASP A 301 -2.35 14.72 -12.04
CA ASP A 301 -1.46 15.72 -12.66
C ASP A 301 -2.09 16.50 -13.83
N ARG A 302 -3.25 16.05 -14.32
CA ARG A 302 -3.97 16.58 -15.50
C ARG A 302 -5.40 17.00 -15.18
N MET A 303 -5.79 17.00 -13.90
CA MET A 303 -7.14 17.35 -13.49
C MET A 303 -7.28 18.86 -13.28
N GLU A 304 -8.22 19.47 -13.99
CA GLU A 304 -8.61 20.86 -13.79
C GLU A 304 -9.44 20.99 -12.52
N LEU A 305 -8.80 21.42 -11.44
CA LEU A 305 -9.38 21.58 -10.10
C LEU A 305 -9.19 23.03 -9.60
N PRO A 306 -9.78 24.05 -10.25
CA PRO A 306 -9.49 25.47 -10.02
C PRO A 306 -9.92 26.03 -8.65
N HIS A 307 -10.48 25.19 -7.77
CA HIS A 307 -10.83 25.52 -6.40
C HIS A 307 -9.97 24.78 -5.36
N LEU A 308 -9.18 23.79 -5.78
CA LEU A 308 -8.24 23.08 -4.90
C LEU A 308 -7.19 24.08 -4.42
N ARG A 309 -7.06 24.23 -3.10
CA ARG A 309 -6.05 25.07 -2.43
C ARG A 309 -4.98 24.24 -1.75
N ARG A 310 -5.33 23.07 -1.18
CA ARG A 310 -4.45 22.33 -0.25
C ARG A 310 -4.59 20.81 -0.37
N VAL A 311 -3.49 20.12 -0.67
CA VAL A 311 -3.36 18.66 -0.58
C VAL A 311 -2.55 18.33 0.68
N THR A 312 -3.03 17.38 1.49
CA THR A 312 -2.44 17.07 2.80
C THR A 312 -2.06 15.60 2.92
N GLN A 313 -0.88 15.30 3.45
CA GLN A 313 -0.34 13.95 3.58
C GLN A 313 0.04 13.63 5.02
N ALA A 314 -0.47 12.53 5.55
CA ALA A 314 -0.03 11.95 6.82
C ALA A 314 -0.15 10.41 6.78
N GLY A 315 -0.10 9.75 7.95
CA GLY A 315 -0.35 8.32 8.11
C GLY A 315 0.74 7.37 7.63
N GLY A 316 1.82 7.89 7.04
CA GLY A 316 2.99 7.12 6.60
C GLY A 316 4.04 8.03 5.98
N ARG A 317 5.24 7.51 5.73
CA ARG A 317 6.31 8.25 5.04
C ARG A 317 6.14 8.12 3.53
N LEU A 318 5.91 9.24 2.83
CA LEU A 318 6.19 9.29 1.38
C LEU A 318 7.71 9.31 1.15
N ALA A 319 8.14 8.79 0.00
CA ALA A 319 9.51 9.03 -0.47
C ALA A 319 9.72 10.54 -0.71
N PRO A 320 10.84 11.15 -0.27
CA PRO A 320 11.07 12.59 -0.36
C PRO A 320 10.85 13.16 -1.78
N GLU A 321 11.12 12.38 -2.80
CA GLU A 321 11.05 12.80 -4.19
C GLU A 321 9.63 12.68 -4.78
N ARG A 322 8.73 11.92 -4.11
CA ARG A 322 7.28 12.04 -4.32
C ARG A 322 6.73 13.29 -3.64
N VAL A 323 7.21 13.62 -2.43
CA VAL A 323 6.85 14.87 -1.74
C VAL A 323 7.23 16.06 -2.62
N ARG A 324 8.51 16.16 -3.04
CA ARG A 324 9.01 17.19 -3.95
C ARG A 324 8.20 17.26 -5.24
N ARG A 325 7.91 16.13 -5.90
CA ARG A 325 7.05 16.08 -7.11
C ARG A 325 5.66 16.69 -6.87
N TYR A 326 5.01 16.36 -5.76
CA TYR A 326 3.66 16.86 -5.48
C TYR A 326 3.68 18.33 -5.03
N ALA A 327 4.73 18.80 -4.36
CA ALA A 327 4.95 20.23 -4.07
C ALA A 327 5.18 21.03 -5.35
N GLU A 328 6.06 20.57 -6.24
CA GLU A 328 6.27 21.13 -7.58
C GLU A 328 4.98 21.15 -8.42
N LEU A 329 4.17 20.09 -8.34
CA LEU A 329 2.88 20.01 -9.04
C LEU A 329 1.90 21.04 -8.50
N GLY A 330 1.73 21.11 -7.19
CA GLY A 330 0.88 22.10 -6.55
C GLY A 330 1.26 23.53 -6.88
N CYS A 331 2.55 23.85 -6.83
CA CYS A 331 3.07 25.17 -7.19
C CYS A 331 2.74 25.58 -8.66
N ARG A 332 2.62 24.62 -9.58
CA ARG A 332 2.15 24.88 -10.97
C ARG A 332 0.63 24.89 -11.12
N SER A 333 -0.09 24.23 -10.22
CA SER A 333 -1.55 24.03 -10.27
C SER A 333 -2.32 24.92 -9.29
N GLY A 334 -1.65 25.84 -8.58
CA GLY A 334 -2.27 26.80 -7.66
C GLY A 334 -2.61 26.27 -6.27
N TRP A 335 -2.00 25.16 -5.83
CA TRP A 335 -2.28 24.54 -4.52
C TRP A 335 -1.03 24.11 -3.75
N GLU A 336 -1.16 23.97 -2.43
CA GLU A 336 -0.06 23.68 -1.51
C GLU A 336 -0.03 22.21 -1.08
N LEU A 337 1.17 21.61 -0.95
CA LEU A 337 1.36 20.29 -0.33
C LEU A 337 1.81 20.44 1.12
N PHE A 338 1.00 19.94 2.06
CA PHE A 338 1.38 19.82 3.47
C PHE A 338 1.73 18.36 3.80
N VAL A 339 3.01 18.08 4.08
CA VAL A 339 3.43 16.81 4.70
C VAL A 339 3.34 16.96 6.21
N MET A 340 2.79 15.95 6.89
CA MET A 340 2.43 16.04 8.30
C MET A 340 2.76 14.73 9.03
N TYR A 341 3.18 14.86 10.29
CA TYR A 341 3.55 13.74 11.17
C TYR A 341 2.75 13.79 12.46
N GLY A 342 2.41 12.61 13.00
CA GLY A 342 1.61 12.48 14.21
C GLY A 342 1.29 11.03 14.54
N GLN A 343 0.62 10.84 15.67
CA GLN A 343 0.21 9.54 16.25
C GLN A 343 -1.19 9.71 16.86
N THR A 344 -1.95 8.63 17.07
CA THR A 344 -3.30 8.70 17.67
C THR A 344 -3.23 9.28 19.09
N GLU A 345 -2.17 8.91 19.81
CA GLU A 345 -1.74 9.34 21.14
C GLU A 345 -1.50 10.86 21.28
N ALA A 346 -1.40 11.58 20.15
CA ALA A 346 -1.33 13.04 20.10
C ALA A 346 -2.44 13.64 19.22
N THR A 347 -3.60 13.00 19.17
CA THR A 347 -4.76 13.44 18.37
C THR A 347 -4.37 13.62 16.89
N ALA A 348 -3.85 12.57 16.28
CA ALA A 348 -3.46 12.47 14.86
C ALA A 348 -2.28 13.32 14.35
N ARG A 349 -2.01 14.53 14.88
CA ARG A 349 -0.98 15.45 14.32
C ARG A 349 -0.11 16.11 15.39
N MET A 350 1.20 16.13 15.15
CA MET A 350 2.24 16.70 16.02
C MET A 350 3.17 17.66 15.28
N ALA A 351 3.38 17.47 13.97
CA ALA A 351 4.23 18.33 13.14
C ALA A 351 3.72 18.45 11.70
N TYR A 352 4.19 19.50 11.03
CA TYR A 352 4.01 19.71 9.59
C TYR A 352 5.26 20.33 8.98
N LEU A 353 5.53 19.97 7.72
CA LEU A 353 6.48 20.67 6.85
C LEU A 353 5.74 21.85 6.20
N PRO A 354 6.21 23.11 6.38
CA PRO A 354 5.65 24.26 5.67
C PRO A 354 5.69 24.03 4.15
N PRO A 355 4.62 24.38 3.41
CA PRO A 355 4.43 23.90 2.04
C PRO A 355 5.48 24.42 1.05
N HIS A 356 6.03 25.62 1.28
CA HIS A 356 7.15 26.15 0.49
C HIS A 356 8.43 25.31 0.64
N LEU A 357 8.68 24.74 1.83
CA LEU A 357 9.83 23.85 2.08
C LEU A 357 9.61 22.42 1.56
N ALA A 358 8.40 22.05 1.14
CA ALA A 358 8.11 20.69 0.69
C ALA A 358 8.81 20.30 -0.63
N ALA A 359 9.26 21.27 -1.42
CA ALA A 359 10.15 20.99 -2.56
C ALA A 359 11.63 20.89 -2.14
N GLU A 360 12.05 21.66 -1.14
CA GLU A 360 13.47 21.83 -0.77
C GLU A 360 13.93 20.79 0.24
N ARG A 361 13.18 20.61 1.34
CA ARG A 361 13.45 19.73 2.49
C ARG A 361 12.47 18.55 2.66
N PRO A 362 12.15 17.78 1.61
CA PRO A 362 11.11 16.75 1.63
C PRO A 362 11.41 15.50 2.49
N GLU A 363 12.63 15.35 2.99
CA GLU A 363 13.01 14.32 3.96
C GLU A 363 12.61 14.64 5.41
N ALA A 364 12.31 15.91 5.71
CA ALA A 364 11.87 16.35 7.02
C ALA A 364 10.38 16.08 7.28
N VAL A 365 10.03 15.86 8.55
CA VAL A 365 8.64 15.97 9.04
C VAL A 365 8.26 17.41 9.41
N GLY A 366 9.23 18.33 9.35
CA GLY A 366 9.03 19.76 9.50
C GLY A 366 9.19 20.27 10.92
N ILE A 367 8.26 21.11 11.36
CA ILE A 367 8.24 21.78 12.67
C ILE A 367 7.03 21.29 13.51
N PRO A 368 7.07 21.41 14.85
CA PRO A 368 5.90 21.18 15.69
C PRO A 368 4.69 22.00 15.22
N ILE A 369 3.49 21.46 15.38
CA ILE A 369 2.26 22.24 15.18
C ILE A 369 2.14 23.36 16.23
N PRO A 370 1.42 24.47 15.96
CA PRO A 370 1.13 25.51 16.96
C PRO A 370 0.63 24.93 18.30
N ARG A 371 1.13 25.49 19.43
CA ARG A 371 0.96 25.00 20.81
C ARG A 371 1.59 23.63 21.13
N GLY A 372 2.26 22.99 20.18
CA GLY A 372 3.08 21.79 20.39
C GLY A 372 4.58 22.10 20.44
N SER A 373 5.37 21.22 21.06
CA SER A 373 6.82 21.29 21.09
C SER A 373 7.46 19.91 20.90
N PHE A 374 8.69 19.90 20.37
CA PHE A 374 9.54 18.72 20.30
C PHE A 374 10.81 18.94 21.13
N ARG A 375 11.24 17.87 21.80
CA ARG A 375 12.60 17.73 22.34
C ARG A 375 13.17 16.37 21.92
N LEU A 376 14.49 16.29 21.78
CA LEU A 376 15.19 15.02 21.63
C LEU A 376 15.65 14.56 23.01
N ALA A 377 15.15 13.41 23.48
CA ALA A 377 15.65 12.76 24.68
C ALA A 377 16.89 11.90 24.32
N PRO A 378 17.97 11.92 25.13
CA PRO A 378 19.11 11.02 24.94
C PRO A 378 18.71 9.54 24.93
N VAL A 379 19.55 8.72 24.30
CA VAL A 379 19.32 7.29 24.09
C VAL A 379 20.59 6.51 24.35
N ASP A 380 20.48 5.37 25.03
CA ASP A 380 21.61 4.47 25.29
C ASP A 380 22.23 3.97 23.96
N GLY A 381 23.56 4.03 23.85
CA GLY A 381 24.27 3.69 22.60
C GLY A 381 24.36 4.83 21.58
N GLN A 382 24.41 6.10 22.05
CA GLN A 382 24.39 7.28 21.18
C GLN A 382 25.55 7.34 20.17
N ASP A 383 26.66 6.67 20.44
CA ASP A 383 27.82 6.55 19.53
C ASP A 383 27.47 5.85 18.20
N ASP A 384 26.56 4.85 18.22
CA ASP A 384 26.14 4.10 17.02
C ASP A 384 25.29 4.93 16.04
N HIS A 385 24.77 6.08 16.48
CA HIS A 385 23.80 6.89 15.73
C HIS A 385 24.25 8.35 15.52
N GLY A 386 25.34 8.75 16.18
CA GLY A 386 25.87 10.11 16.15
C GLY A 386 25.21 11.03 17.19
N PRO A 387 25.93 12.08 17.64
CA PRO A 387 25.56 12.88 18.82
C PRO A 387 24.27 13.72 18.67
N GLU A 388 23.74 13.86 17.45
CA GLU A 388 22.56 14.67 17.15
C GLU A 388 21.24 13.87 17.12
N VAL A 389 21.29 12.55 17.34
CA VAL A 389 20.11 11.67 17.33
C VAL A 389 19.59 11.44 18.75
N GLY A 390 18.27 11.48 18.92
CA GLY A 390 17.59 11.11 20.17
C GLY A 390 16.14 10.66 19.94
N GLU A 391 15.45 10.23 20.99
CA GLU A 391 14.01 9.96 20.91
C GLU A 391 13.24 11.28 20.80
N LEU A 392 12.34 11.35 19.82
CA LEU A 392 11.43 12.47 19.69
C LEU A 392 10.36 12.38 20.78
N VAL A 393 10.41 13.29 21.74
CA VAL A 393 9.36 13.49 22.74
C VAL A 393 8.53 14.70 22.32
N TYR A 394 7.20 14.55 22.34
CA TYR A 394 6.24 15.58 21.95
C TYR A 394 5.40 16.02 23.15
N SER A 395 5.22 17.33 23.30
CA SER A 395 4.47 17.93 24.40
C SER A 395 3.49 18.96 23.83
N GLY A 396 2.25 18.97 24.31
CA GLY A 396 1.21 19.86 23.80
C GLY A 396 -0.20 19.48 24.27
N PRO A 397 -1.18 20.39 24.15
CA PRO A 397 -2.55 20.20 24.66
C PRO A 397 -3.32 19.08 23.97
N ASN A 398 -2.81 18.56 22.84
CA ASN A 398 -3.35 17.44 22.08
C ASN A 398 -2.79 16.06 22.48
N VAL A 399 -1.85 15.98 23.45
CA VAL A 399 -1.37 14.71 24.02
C VAL A 399 -2.48 14.05 24.85
N MET A 400 -2.74 12.77 24.57
CA MET A 400 -3.78 11.95 25.20
C MET A 400 -3.80 12.02 26.73
N LEU A 401 -4.97 11.75 27.34
CA LEU A 401 -5.06 11.46 28.77
C LEU A 401 -4.24 10.22 29.13
N GLY A 402 -4.24 9.20 28.27
CA GLY A 402 -3.47 7.97 28.41
C GLY A 402 -4.12 6.82 27.63
N TYR A 403 -3.80 5.58 27.97
CA TYR A 403 -4.49 4.42 27.45
C TYR A 403 -5.66 3.98 28.35
N ALA A 404 -6.61 3.28 27.77
CA ALA A 404 -7.51 2.35 28.45
C ALA A 404 -7.23 0.93 27.93
N GLU A 405 -7.20 -0.04 28.83
CA GLU A 405 -7.08 -1.48 28.51
C GLU A 405 -8.27 -2.28 29.06
N SER A 406 -9.09 -1.65 29.91
CA SER A 406 -10.29 -2.16 30.55
C SER A 406 -11.36 -1.06 30.71
N PRO A 407 -12.63 -1.40 31.00
CA PRO A 407 -13.67 -0.41 31.32
C PRO A 407 -13.35 0.48 32.54
N ALA A 408 -12.55 -0.01 33.49
CA ALA A 408 -12.18 0.74 34.69
C ALA A 408 -11.32 1.97 34.36
N ASP A 409 -10.50 1.89 33.31
CA ASP A 409 -9.61 2.97 32.88
C ASP A 409 -10.36 4.20 32.33
N LEU A 410 -11.64 4.04 31.98
CA LEU A 410 -12.51 5.13 31.55
C LEU A 410 -12.74 6.18 32.66
N ALA A 411 -12.56 5.78 33.92
CA ALA A 411 -12.64 6.66 35.09
C ALA A 411 -11.37 7.50 35.32
N LEU A 412 -10.26 7.15 34.68
CA LEU A 412 -8.95 7.78 34.93
C LEU A 412 -8.81 9.13 34.21
N GLY A 413 -8.21 10.09 34.90
CA GLY A 413 -7.78 11.37 34.34
C GLY A 413 -6.48 11.26 33.53
N ARG A 414 -5.76 12.38 33.45
CA ARG A 414 -4.47 12.44 32.73
C ARG A 414 -3.39 11.62 33.45
N THR A 415 -2.99 10.50 32.83
CA THR A 415 -1.85 9.66 33.21
C THR A 415 -0.63 9.87 32.31
N VAL A 416 -0.75 10.64 31.22
CA VAL A 416 0.34 10.99 30.30
C VAL A 416 0.44 12.51 30.11
N GLN A 417 1.64 13.07 30.33
CA GLN A 417 1.93 14.50 30.23
C GLN A 417 2.68 14.82 28.91
N GLU A 418 3.82 14.16 28.68
CA GLU A 418 4.56 14.21 27.42
C GLU A 418 4.45 12.85 26.68
N LEU A 419 4.30 12.89 25.36
CA LEU A 419 4.31 11.70 24.52
C LEU A 419 5.74 11.36 24.10
N HIS A 420 6.32 10.36 24.77
CA HIS A 420 7.47 9.62 24.24
C HIS A 420 7.03 8.83 23.00
N THR A 421 7.24 9.40 21.80
CA THR A 421 6.67 8.85 20.55
C THR A 421 7.21 7.45 20.19
N GLY A 422 8.41 7.13 20.68
CA GLY A 422 9.17 5.94 20.32
C GLY A 422 9.88 6.04 18.96
N ASP A 423 9.71 7.13 18.20
CA ASP A 423 10.49 7.40 16.99
C ASP A 423 11.79 8.15 17.34
N LEU A 424 12.92 7.76 16.72
CA LEU A 424 14.18 8.52 16.78
C LEU A 424 14.14 9.62 15.74
N ALA A 425 14.60 10.80 16.12
CA ALA A 425 14.75 11.93 15.24
C ALA A 425 16.11 12.61 15.43
N ARG A 426 16.49 13.40 14.42
CA ARG A 426 17.50 14.46 14.55
C ARG A 426 16.87 15.79 14.20
N ARG A 427 17.48 16.87 14.66
CA ARG A 427 17.14 18.24 14.24
C ARG A 427 18.22 18.74 13.29
N ALA A 428 17.85 19.04 12.04
CA ALA A 428 18.77 19.54 11.04
C ALA A 428 19.24 20.98 11.36
N PRO A 429 20.33 21.49 10.74
CA PRO A 429 20.87 22.82 11.04
C PRO A 429 19.94 24.00 10.77
N ASP A 430 18.95 23.85 9.88
CA ASP A 430 17.88 24.83 9.64
C ASP A 430 16.72 24.73 10.66
N GLY A 431 16.84 23.84 11.64
CA GLY A 431 15.91 23.68 12.74
C GLY A 431 14.77 22.70 12.50
N LEU A 432 14.62 22.15 11.29
CA LEU A 432 13.61 21.14 10.95
C LEU A 432 13.92 19.78 11.59
N TYR A 433 12.88 18.97 11.83
CA TYR A 433 13.02 17.62 12.37
C TYR A 433 12.94 16.55 11.27
N GLU A 434 13.81 15.54 11.35
CA GLU A 434 13.86 14.38 10.47
C GLU A 434 13.71 13.09 11.29
N ILE A 435 12.80 12.20 10.90
CA ILE A 435 12.63 10.89 11.56
C ILE A 435 13.63 9.88 10.97
N VAL A 436 14.51 9.35 11.82
CA VAL A 436 15.63 8.48 11.45
C VAL A 436 15.52 7.04 11.94
N GLY A 437 14.73 6.74 12.99
CA GLY A 437 14.64 5.39 13.57
C GLY A 437 13.55 5.23 14.64
N ARG A 438 13.76 4.33 15.63
CA ARG A 438 12.91 4.15 16.84
C ARG A 438 13.76 3.82 18.08
N ARG A 439 13.46 4.42 19.26
CA ARG A 439 14.26 4.25 20.50
C ARG A 439 13.99 2.93 21.16
N SER A 440 12.77 2.82 21.69
CA SER A 440 12.23 1.59 22.26
C SER A 440 12.44 0.46 21.27
N ARG A 441 12.87 -0.72 21.75
CA ARG A 441 13.18 -1.88 20.90
C ARG A 441 12.01 -2.32 19.99
N PHE A 442 10.79 -1.80 20.23
CA PHE A 442 9.65 -1.65 19.31
C PHE A 442 10.05 -1.58 17.82
N ALA A 443 10.16 -2.75 17.21
CA ALA A 443 10.53 -2.91 15.82
C ALA A 443 9.31 -2.62 14.94
N LYS A 444 9.47 -1.79 13.89
CA LYS A 444 8.46 -1.57 12.83
C LYS A 444 8.46 -2.74 11.83
N ILE A 445 8.26 -3.95 12.32
CA ILE A 445 8.27 -5.16 11.49
C ILE A 445 7.00 -5.16 10.63
N LEU A 446 7.18 -5.02 9.32
CA LEU A 446 6.08 -4.93 8.34
C LEU A 446 5.06 -3.81 8.68
N GLY A 447 5.50 -2.76 9.38
CA GLY A 447 4.66 -1.65 9.84
C GLY A 447 4.03 -1.83 11.23
N LEU A 448 3.95 -3.06 11.75
CA LEU A 448 3.45 -3.34 13.10
C LEU A 448 4.49 -2.93 14.17
N ARG A 449 4.03 -2.49 15.35
CA ARG A 449 4.87 -1.98 16.44
C ARG A 449 5.12 -3.08 17.48
N ILE A 450 6.20 -3.87 17.32
CA ILE A 450 6.44 -5.10 18.10
C ILE A 450 7.53 -4.90 19.15
N ASP A 451 7.22 -5.02 20.45
CA ASP A 451 8.21 -4.85 21.55
C ASP A 451 8.96 -6.15 21.85
N PRO A 452 10.27 -6.25 21.55
CA PRO A 452 11.06 -7.43 21.88
C PRO A 452 11.14 -7.71 23.38
N GLN A 453 11.02 -6.70 24.25
CA GLN A 453 11.04 -6.92 25.70
C GLN A 453 9.73 -7.54 26.22
N ARG A 454 8.61 -7.29 25.54
CA ARG A 454 7.36 -8.05 25.77
C ARG A 454 7.51 -9.50 25.31
N VAL A 455 8.28 -9.75 24.25
CA VAL A 455 8.58 -11.11 23.77
C VAL A 455 9.52 -11.86 24.71
N GLU A 456 10.54 -11.19 25.27
CA GLU A 456 11.41 -11.75 26.31
C GLU A 456 10.57 -12.22 27.53
N ALA A 457 9.67 -11.38 28.02
CA ALA A 457 8.76 -11.72 29.13
C ALA A 457 7.74 -12.82 28.78
N LEU A 458 7.20 -12.82 27.56
CA LEU A 458 6.31 -13.87 27.04
C LEU A 458 7.01 -15.24 27.02
N LEU A 459 8.27 -15.28 26.58
CA LEU A 459 9.05 -16.51 26.49
C LEU A 459 9.41 -17.03 27.89
N GLU A 460 9.77 -16.15 28.83
CA GLU A 460 10.05 -16.56 30.22
C GLU A 460 8.79 -17.09 30.93
N GLN A 461 7.58 -16.59 30.60
CA GLN A 461 6.30 -17.19 31.04
C GLN A 461 6.06 -18.61 30.50
N HIS A 462 6.68 -18.96 29.36
CA HIS A 462 6.67 -20.32 28.80
C HIS A 462 7.90 -21.15 29.21
N GLY A 463 8.62 -20.72 30.26
CA GLY A 463 9.80 -21.41 30.80
C GLY A 463 11.08 -21.23 30.00
N VAL A 464 11.08 -20.41 28.94
CA VAL A 464 12.22 -20.23 28.03
C VAL A 464 12.83 -18.84 28.20
N ARG A 465 13.96 -18.76 28.91
CA ARG A 465 14.72 -17.51 29.02
C ARG A 465 15.31 -17.14 27.65
N ALA A 466 15.09 -15.91 27.20
CA ALA A 466 15.48 -15.48 25.86
C ALA A 466 15.89 -14.00 25.80
N TYR A 467 16.62 -13.62 24.75
CA TYR A 467 16.95 -12.24 24.36
C TYR A 467 16.43 -11.95 22.95
N CYS A 468 15.79 -10.80 22.75
CA CYS A 468 15.08 -10.46 21.51
C CYS A 468 15.47 -9.08 20.94
N ALA A 469 15.55 -8.97 19.60
CA ALA A 469 15.94 -7.73 18.92
C ALA A 469 15.30 -7.57 17.53
N GLY A 470 14.83 -6.37 17.18
CA GLY A 470 14.26 -6.07 15.86
C GLY A 470 15.32 -5.88 14.78
N ASP A 471 15.44 -6.83 13.85
CA ASP A 471 16.39 -6.86 12.74
C ASP A 471 15.68 -6.56 11.40
N GLY A 472 15.35 -5.27 11.19
CA GLY A 472 14.64 -4.78 10.01
C GLY A 472 13.21 -5.31 9.92
N ASP A 473 12.87 -5.97 8.82
CA ASP A 473 11.56 -6.61 8.59
C ASP A 473 11.37 -7.92 9.41
N THR A 474 12.18 -8.16 10.45
CA THR A 474 12.18 -9.40 11.24
C THR A 474 12.50 -9.19 12.72
N LEU A 475 12.04 -10.10 13.58
CA LEU A 475 12.42 -10.22 14.99
C LEU A 475 13.44 -11.34 15.16
N ALA A 476 14.61 -11.03 15.70
CA ALA A 476 15.60 -11.99 16.17
C ALA A 476 15.27 -12.40 17.62
N VAL A 477 15.40 -13.69 17.91
CA VAL A 477 15.21 -14.30 19.24
C VAL A 477 16.33 -15.31 19.47
N ALA A 478 17.15 -15.10 20.50
CA ALA A 478 18.05 -16.12 21.03
C ALA A 478 17.39 -16.72 22.28
N ALA A 479 17.14 -18.02 22.29
CA ALA A 479 16.56 -18.75 23.41
C ALA A 479 17.63 -19.59 24.12
N LEU A 480 17.56 -19.70 25.45
CA LEU A 480 18.41 -20.59 26.22
C LEU A 480 17.89 -22.03 26.11
N GLY A 481 18.73 -22.96 25.64
CA GLY A 481 18.40 -24.37 25.52
C GLY A 481 19.12 -25.08 24.37
N ASP A 482 18.88 -26.39 24.25
CA ASP A 482 19.51 -27.23 23.22
C ASP A 482 19.04 -26.91 21.80
N ALA A 483 19.89 -27.25 20.82
CA ALA A 483 19.72 -26.92 19.40
C ALA A 483 18.65 -27.76 18.66
N ASP A 484 17.52 -28.07 19.31
CA ASP A 484 16.38 -28.75 18.68
C ASP A 484 15.66 -27.81 17.69
N GLU A 485 15.72 -28.14 16.39
CA GLU A 485 15.00 -27.43 15.34
C GLU A 485 13.48 -27.42 15.58
N GLU A 486 12.90 -28.45 16.20
CA GLU A 486 11.47 -28.52 16.42
C GLU A 486 11.02 -27.62 17.56
N ALA A 487 11.80 -27.51 18.65
CA ALA A 487 11.63 -26.51 19.70
C ALA A 487 11.79 -25.08 19.14
N GLN A 488 12.81 -24.84 18.32
CA GLN A 488 12.97 -23.54 17.65
C GLN A 488 11.78 -23.25 16.72
N ALA A 489 11.23 -24.26 16.02
CA ALA A 489 10.04 -24.12 15.19
C ALA A 489 8.73 -23.96 16.00
N ARG A 490 8.64 -24.52 17.21
CA ARG A 490 7.56 -24.26 18.18
C ARG A 490 7.63 -22.82 18.68
N LEU A 491 8.79 -22.39 19.19
CA LEU A 491 9.03 -21.03 19.68
C LEU A 491 8.85 -19.97 18.57
N ARG A 492 9.29 -20.24 17.34
CA ARG A 492 9.11 -19.34 16.20
C ARG A 492 7.64 -19.19 15.81
N ARG A 493 6.81 -20.22 16.01
CA ARG A 493 5.34 -20.13 15.84
C ARG A 493 4.70 -19.35 16.99
N LEU A 494 5.05 -19.67 18.24
CA LEU A 494 4.55 -18.98 19.44
C LEU A 494 4.81 -17.46 19.37
N VAL A 495 6.07 -17.05 19.16
CA VAL A 495 6.45 -15.63 19.07
C VAL A 495 5.79 -14.94 17.87
N ALA A 496 5.67 -15.63 16.73
CA ALA A 496 5.00 -15.08 15.55
C ALA A 496 3.51 -14.82 15.83
N GLN A 497 2.82 -15.80 16.40
CA GLN A 497 1.40 -15.73 16.76
C GLN A 497 1.13 -14.60 17.76
N GLU A 498 1.83 -14.58 18.90
CA GLU A 498 1.62 -13.61 19.98
C GLU A 498 2.03 -12.18 19.61
N CYS A 499 2.89 -12.01 18.59
CA CYS A 499 3.26 -10.68 18.05
C CYS A 499 2.40 -10.24 16.86
N GLY A 500 1.48 -11.06 16.35
CA GLY A 500 0.79 -10.79 15.08
C GLY A 500 1.74 -10.73 13.87
N LEU A 501 2.88 -11.42 13.94
CA LEU A 501 3.89 -11.46 12.87
C LEU A 501 3.75 -12.75 12.03
N PRO A 502 4.02 -12.70 10.72
CA PRO A 502 4.17 -13.93 9.95
C PRO A 502 5.44 -14.66 10.39
N ALA A 503 5.43 -15.99 10.48
CA ALA A 503 6.57 -16.78 11.01
C ALA A 503 7.89 -16.63 10.22
N ARG A 504 7.87 -16.08 8.99
CA ARG A 504 9.08 -15.67 8.23
C ARG A 504 9.71 -14.34 8.69
N ALA A 505 9.00 -13.59 9.52
CA ALA A 505 9.44 -12.35 10.16
C ALA A 505 9.83 -12.57 11.63
N VAL A 506 9.95 -13.81 12.09
CA VAL A 506 10.59 -14.19 13.36
C VAL A 506 11.70 -15.18 13.05
N ARG A 507 12.85 -15.04 13.69
CA ARG A 507 13.96 -16.00 13.67
C ARG A 507 14.28 -16.37 15.10
N VAL A 508 14.20 -17.66 15.41
CA VAL A 508 14.61 -18.21 16.71
C VAL A 508 15.87 -19.03 16.48
N LEU A 509 16.83 -18.90 17.40
CA LEU A 509 17.96 -19.80 17.55
C LEU A 509 18.03 -20.22 19.02
N ALA A 510 18.19 -21.50 19.31
CA ALA A 510 18.50 -21.97 20.65
C ALA A 510 20.03 -21.99 20.85
N LEU A 511 20.49 -21.58 22.03
CA LEU A 511 21.89 -21.49 22.40
C LEU A 511 22.10 -22.07 23.81
N PRO A 512 23.21 -22.78 24.07
CA PRO A 512 23.51 -23.32 25.40
C PRO A 512 23.81 -22.22 26.43
N GLU A 513 24.26 -21.05 25.99
CA GLU A 513 24.37 -19.83 26.80
C GLU A 513 23.89 -18.62 25.99
N LEU A 514 23.23 -17.66 26.64
CA LEU A 514 22.74 -16.44 25.97
C LEU A 514 23.86 -15.38 25.86
N PRO A 515 24.04 -14.72 24.71
CA PRO A 515 25.14 -13.78 24.50
C PRO A 515 25.18 -12.61 25.48
N ARG A 516 26.36 -12.31 26.02
CA ARG A 516 26.61 -11.20 26.94
C ARG A 516 27.88 -10.44 26.55
N LEU A 517 27.86 -9.14 26.80
CA LEU A 517 29.03 -8.27 26.75
C LEU A 517 29.97 -8.55 27.93
N ALA A 518 31.23 -8.13 27.84
CA ALA A 518 32.21 -8.22 28.94
C ALA A 518 31.78 -7.47 30.23
N THR A 519 30.73 -6.64 30.17
CA THR A 519 30.09 -5.97 31.31
C THR A 519 28.94 -6.79 31.94
N GLY A 520 28.73 -8.04 31.52
CA GLY A 520 27.68 -8.94 32.00
C GLY A 520 26.27 -8.68 31.41
N LYS A 521 26.07 -7.55 30.74
CA LYS A 521 24.82 -7.15 30.08
C LYS A 521 24.54 -8.01 28.82
N PRO A 522 23.27 -8.21 28.41
CA PRO A 522 22.92 -8.91 27.17
C PRO A 522 23.58 -8.30 25.92
N ASP A 523 24.12 -9.13 25.03
CA ASP A 523 24.66 -8.70 23.73
C ASP A 523 23.61 -8.91 22.62
N TYR A 524 22.82 -7.87 22.36
CA TYR A 524 21.80 -7.88 21.30
C TYR A 524 22.39 -7.81 19.89
N GLU A 525 23.65 -7.44 19.71
CA GLU A 525 24.31 -7.47 18.40
C GLU A 525 24.72 -8.89 18.03
N ALA A 526 25.27 -9.65 18.99
CA ALA A 526 25.42 -11.10 18.88
C ALA A 526 24.08 -11.80 18.62
N VAL A 527 22.98 -11.44 19.31
CA VAL A 527 21.65 -12.01 19.02
C VAL A 527 21.23 -11.77 17.56
N ARG A 528 21.43 -10.55 17.03
CA ARG A 528 21.15 -10.25 15.60
C ARG A 528 22.05 -11.06 14.67
N ARG A 529 23.34 -11.18 15.00
CA ARG A 529 24.39 -11.83 14.20
C ARG A 529 24.21 -13.34 14.14
N LEU A 530 23.99 -13.99 15.28
CA LEU A 530 23.82 -15.44 15.43
C LEU A 530 22.47 -15.93 14.86
N THR A 531 21.37 -15.19 15.06
CA THR A 531 20.05 -15.59 14.52
C THR A 531 19.90 -15.37 13.01
N ARG A 532 20.88 -14.79 12.32
CA ARG A 532 20.89 -14.74 10.84
C ARG A 532 21.36 -16.11 10.34
N PRO A 533 20.66 -16.72 9.35
CA PRO A 533 21.07 -18.01 8.83
C PRO A 533 22.48 -17.92 8.21
N ALA A 534 23.30 -18.95 8.45
CA ALA A 534 24.65 -19.04 7.90
C ALA A 534 24.61 -19.03 6.36
N PRO A 535 25.53 -18.30 5.68
CA PRO A 535 25.48 -18.10 4.24
C PRO A 535 26.23 -19.20 3.47
N GLU A 536 25.74 -20.45 3.51
CA GLU A 536 26.38 -21.58 2.81
C GLU A 536 25.57 -22.12 1.61
N GLU A 537 26.24 -22.06 0.46
CA GLU A 537 26.37 -23.10 -0.58
C GLU A 537 25.11 -23.93 -0.96
N ARG A 538 24.37 -23.37 -1.91
CA ARG A 538 23.57 -24.14 -2.89
C ARG A 538 24.52 -24.96 -3.78
N PRO A 539 24.13 -26.15 -4.28
CA PRO A 539 23.38 -26.14 -5.56
C PRO A 539 22.34 -27.27 -5.78
N VAL A 540 21.57 -27.13 -6.88
CA VAL A 540 20.71 -28.12 -7.59
C VAL A 540 19.55 -28.84 -6.84
N SER A 541 18.37 -28.22 -6.90
CA SER A 541 17.07 -28.93 -7.12
C SER A 541 16.80 -29.04 -8.65
N PRO A 542 15.65 -29.53 -9.20
CA PRO A 542 14.57 -30.45 -8.73
C PRO A 542 14.45 -31.73 -9.65
N VAL A 543 13.92 -32.92 -9.28
CA VAL A 543 12.64 -33.37 -8.66
C VAL A 543 11.38 -33.21 -9.53
N SER A 544 10.51 -34.24 -9.64
CA SER A 544 9.07 -34.21 -9.18
C SER A 544 8.04 -35.18 -9.84
N ARG A 545 6.87 -35.34 -9.15
CA ARG A 545 5.44 -35.53 -9.61
C ARG A 545 5.08 -36.78 -10.44
N VAL A 546 3.79 -37.18 -10.60
CA VAL A 546 2.46 -36.53 -10.82
C VAL A 546 1.39 -37.26 -9.95
N SER A 547 0.44 -36.66 -9.19
CA SER A 547 -0.78 -35.84 -9.44
C SER A 547 -2.02 -36.61 -9.98
N GLU A 548 -3.19 -36.46 -9.33
CA GLU A 548 -4.55 -36.81 -9.83
C GLU A 548 -5.59 -35.79 -9.30
N GLU A 549 -6.79 -35.73 -9.91
CA GLU A 549 -7.92 -34.82 -9.54
C GLU A 549 -9.20 -35.58 -9.14
N PRO A 550 -10.05 -34.99 -8.27
CA PRO A 550 -11.49 -35.34 -8.33
C PRO A 550 -12.51 -34.21 -8.04
N ALA A 551 -13.70 -34.40 -8.64
CA ALA A 551 -15.04 -33.97 -8.20
C ALA A 551 -15.46 -32.48 -8.16
N HIS A 552 -16.68 -32.21 -8.66
CA HIS A 552 -17.44 -30.97 -8.42
C HIS A 552 -18.09 -30.98 -7.03
N SER A 553 -17.31 -30.64 -6.00
CA SER A 553 -17.86 -30.12 -4.74
C SER A 553 -18.44 -28.70 -4.96
N SER A 554 -18.96 -28.09 -3.89
CA SER A 554 -18.61 -26.67 -3.66
C SER A 554 -17.08 -26.62 -3.59
N ALA A 555 -16.43 -26.36 -4.72
CA ALA A 555 -14.98 -26.31 -4.79
C ALA A 555 -14.54 -25.17 -3.87
N ASP A 556 -13.87 -25.51 -2.77
CA ASP A 556 -13.58 -24.52 -1.74
C ASP A 556 -12.52 -23.59 -2.29
N LEU A 557 -12.93 -22.40 -2.77
CA LEU A 557 -12.03 -21.46 -3.45
C LEU A 557 -10.84 -21.06 -2.56
N ARG A 558 -11.03 -21.12 -1.25
CA ARG A 558 -10.01 -21.00 -0.22
C ARG A 558 -9.03 -22.19 -0.19
N ALA A 559 -9.48 -23.43 -0.33
CA ALA A 559 -8.61 -24.59 -0.53
C ALA A 559 -7.89 -24.54 -1.88
N LEU A 560 -8.57 -24.08 -2.94
CA LEU A 560 -7.99 -23.86 -4.27
C LEU A 560 -6.88 -22.80 -4.23
N TYR A 561 -7.09 -21.69 -3.51
CA TYR A 561 -6.06 -20.69 -3.26
C TYR A 561 -4.91 -21.25 -2.41
N ALA A 562 -5.23 -22.06 -1.40
CA ALA A 562 -4.23 -22.69 -0.55
C ALA A 562 -3.33 -23.66 -1.31
N GLU A 563 -3.88 -24.48 -2.20
CA GLU A 563 -3.14 -25.47 -2.98
C GLU A 563 -2.27 -24.82 -4.07
N ILE A 564 -2.85 -23.95 -4.89
CA ILE A 564 -2.15 -23.36 -6.04
C ILE A 564 -1.03 -22.41 -5.58
N LEU A 565 -1.24 -21.67 -4.48
CA LEU A 565 -0.27 -20.68 -3.96
C LEU A 565 0.61 -21.18 -2.81
N ASP A 566 0.46 -22.43 -2.38
CA ASP A 566 1.18 -23.05 -1.26
C ASP A 566 0.96 -22.31 0.08
N ARG A 567 -0.31 -21.99 0.37
CA ARG A 567 -0.77 -21.20 1.51
C ARG A 567 -1.95 -21.88 2.22
N PRO A 568 -1.72 -22.94 3.03
CA PRO A 568 -2.79 -23.59 3.81
C PRO A 568 -3.52 -22.65 4.80
N ASP A 569 -2.97 -21.45 5.04
CA ASP A 569 -3.57 -20.33 5.78
C ASP A 569 -4.42 -19.39 4.91
N ALA A 570 -4.74 -19.74 3.66
CA ALA A 570 -5.70 -18.99 2.85
C ALA A 570 -7.07 -18.93 3.55
N THR A 571 -7.67 -17.74 3.51
CA THR A 571 -8.98 -17.41 4.09
C THR A 571 -9.95 -16.95 3.00
N GLU A 572 -11.25 -16.90 3.31
CA GLU A 572 -12.24 -16.29 2.41
C GLU A 572 -11.94 -14.81 2.10
N ASP A 573 -11.20 -14.11 2.97
CA ASP A 573 -10.75 -12.72 2.77
C ASP A 573 -9.49 -12.59 1.91
N SER A 574 -8.82 -13.70 1.56
CA SER A 574 -7.58 -13.69 0.80
C SER A 574 -7.81 -13.38 -0.69
N SER A 575 -6.90 -12.61 -1.31
CA SER A 575 -6.86 -12.40 -2.76
C SER A 575 -5.61 -13.01 -3.39
N PHE A 576 -5.63 -13.23 -4.70
CA PHE A 576 -4.51 -13.88 -5.41
C PHE A 576 -3.21 -13.09 -5.27
N VAL A 577 -3.29 -11.75 -5.35
CA VAL A 577 -2.15 -10.85 -5.13
C VAL A 577 -1.74 -10.80 -3.65
N SER A 578 -2.67 -10.85 -2.69
CA SER A 578 -2.32 -10.80 -1.25
C SER A 578 -1.59 -12.05 -0.76
N LEU A 579 -1.87 -13.21 -1.36
CA LEU A 579 -1.15 -14.46 -1.10
C LEU A 579 0.20 -14.56 -1.84
N GLY A 580 0.52 -13.60 -2.72
CA GLY A 580 1.80 -13.52 -3.42
C GLY A 580 1.87 -14.32 -4.73
N GLY A 581 0.73 -14.50 -5.39
CA GLY A 581 0.66 -15.13 -6.70
C GLY A 581 1.32 -14.32 -7.81
N ASP A 582 1.99 -15.01 -8.73
CA ASP A 582 2.70 -14.43 -9.88
C ASP A 582 2.06 -14.84 -11.21
N SER A 583 2.63 -14.41 -12.35
CA SER A 583 2.07 -14.67 -13.68
C SER A 583 1.94 -16.16 -14.04
N LEU A 584 2.65 -17.06 -13.35
CA LEU A 584 2.56 -18.51 -13.54
C LEU A 584 1.27 -19.03 -12.89
N CYS A 585 1.14 -18.80 -11.58
CA CYS A 585 -0.03 -19.20 -10.78
C CYS A 585 -1.31 -18.44 -11.18
N TYR A 586 -1.18 -17.23 -11.73
CA TYR A 586 -2.30 -16.36 -12.12
C TYR A 586 -3.24 -17.05 -13.08
N VAL A 587 -2.64 -17.77 -14.03
CA VAL A 587 -3.37 -18.42 -15.09
C VAL A 587 -4.10 -19.65 -14.55
N GLU A 588 -3.37 -20.53 -13.87
CA GLU A 588 -3.93 -21.73 -13.24
C GLU A 588 -5.10 -21.38 -12.31
N MET A 589 -4.94 -20.33 -11.50
CA MET A 589 -6.02 -19.80 -10.65
C MET A 589 -7.21 -19.25 -11.44
N SER A 590 -6.95 -18.39 -12.44
CA SER A 590 -8.02 -17.75 -13.22
C SER A 590 -8.96 -18.76 -13.90
N LEU A 591 -8.40 -19.89 -14.35
CA LEU A 591 -9.21 -20.96 -14.94
C LEU A 591 -10.09 -21.63 -13.90
N ARG A 592 -9.47 -22.15 -12.84
CA ARG A 592 -10.19 -22.91 -11.81
C ARG A 592 -11.28 -22.05 -11.17
N LEU A 593 -11.05 -20.73 -11.05
CA LEU A 593 -12.08 -19.76 -10.71
C LEU A 593 -13.19 -19.63 -11.77
N GLU A 594 -12.88 -19.39 -13.05
CA GLU A 594 -13.92 -19.21 -14.09
C GLU A 594 -14.68 -20.52 -14.42
N GLU A 595 -14.06 -21.67 -14.19
CA GLU A 595 -14.70 -22.99 -14.18
C GLU A 595 -15.71 -23.09 -13.04
N THR A 596 -15.30 -22.77 -11.80
CA THR A 596 -16.13 -22.85 -10.60
C THR A 596 -17.25 -21.81 -10.56
N LEU A 597 -17.00 -20.59 -11.07
CA LEU A 597 -17.87 -19.43 -10.91
C LEU A 597 -18.67 -19.06 -12.16
N GLY A 598 -18.37 -19.66 -13.31
CA GLY A 598 -19.10 -19.41 -14.55
C GLY A 598 -18.72 -18.13 -15.30
N GLY A 599 -18.15 -17.14 -14.62
CA GLY A 599 -17.62 -15.90 -15.20
C GLY A 599 -16.81 -15.13 -14.15
N LEU A 600 -15.78 -14.38 -14.58
CA LEU A 600 -14.75 -13.85 -13.70
C LEU A 600 -14.60 -12.31 -13.82
N PRO A 601 -14.66 -11.52 -12.73
CA PRO A 601 -14.43 -10.07 -12.78
C PRO A 601 -13.01 -9.72 -13.24
N THR A 602 -12.82 -8.65 -14.00
CA THR A 602 -11.49 -8.25 -14.54
C THR A 602 -10.43 -7.93 -13.47
N ASP A 603 -10.85 -7.66 -12.24
CA ASP A 603 -10.04 -7.37 -11.06
C ASP A 603 -10.02 -8.51 -10.02
N TRP A 604 -10.50 -9.71 -10.38
CA TRP A 604 -10.60 -10.89 -9.50
C TRP A 604 -9.33 -11.17 -8.68
N HIS A 605 -8.16 -10.93 -9.27
CA HIS A 605 -6.85 -11.20 -8.70
C HIS A 605 -6.53 -10.33 -7.48
N THR A 606 -7.24 -9.21 -7.32
CA THR A 606 -7.18 -8.35 -6.13
C THR A 606 -8.40 -8.50 -5.20
N ARG A 607 -9.45 -9.24 -5.60
CA ARG A 607 -10.65 -9.45 -4.77
C ARG A 607 -10.47 -10.59 -3.74
N PRO A 608 -11.08 -10.46 -2.55
CA PRO A 608 -11.32 -11.57 -1.63
C PRO A 608 -12.08 -12.73 -2.26
N ILE A 609 -11.74 -13.96 -1.87
CA ILE A 609 -12.45 -15.19 -2.27
C ILE A 609 -13.97 -15.13 -2.02
N ARG A 610 -14.43 -14.60 -0.88
CA ARG A 610 -15.88 -14.46 -0.59
C ARG A 610 -16.63 -13.60 -1.60
N GLU A 611 -15.97 -12.59 -2.17
CA GLU A 611 -16.55 -11.68 -3.17
C GLU A 611 -16.55 -12.29 -4.57
N LEU A 612 -15.78 -13.36 -4.78
CA LEU A 612 -15.86 -14.20 -5.96
C LEU A 612 -17.00 -15.23 -5.82
N ARG A 613 -17.28 -15.74 -4.61
CA ARG A 613 -18.43 -16.61 -4.31
C ARG A 613 -19.79 -15.91 -4.38
N SER A 614 -19.91 -14.67 -3.90
CA SER A 614 -21.22 -14.00 -3.79
C SER A 614 -21.81 -13.56 -5.14
N ALA A 615 -20.98 -13.40 -6.18
CA ALA A 615 -21.39 -12.93 -7.50
C ALA A 615 -22.33 -13.90 -8.26
N THR A 616 -22.47 -15.15 -7.81
CA THR A 616 -23.18 -16.22 -8.54
C THR A 616 -24.67 -16.36 -8.16
N VAL A 617 -25.16 -15.66 -7.12
CA VAL A 617 -26.43 -16.02 -6.45
C VAL A 617 -27.61 -15.10 -6.79
N SER A 618 -27.37 -13.87 -7.26
CA SER A 618 -28.43 -12.84 -7.35
C SER A 618 -29.04 -12.65 -8.76
N LEU A 619 -30.18 -13.29 -9.03
CA LEU A 619 -31.06 -13.02 -10.19
C LEU A 619 -32.54 -12.90 -9.75
N PRO A 620 -33.15 -11.70 -9.74
CA PRO A 620 -34.56 -11.53 -9.35
C PRO A 620 -35.57 -11.94 -10.45
N THR A 621 -36.69 -12.54 -10.04
CA THR A 621 -37.85 -12.87 -10.90
C THR A 621 -38.88 -11.73 -10.89
N PRO A 622 -39.46 -11.32 -12.04
CA PRO A 622 -40.43 -10.22 -12.09
C PRO A 622 -41.90 -10.66 -11.99
N THR A 623 -42.69 -9.89 -11.25
CA THR A 623 -44.16 -9.79 -11.34
C THR A 623 -44.56 -8.32 -11.57
N ALA A 624 -45.76 -8.05 -12.08
CA ALA A 624 -46.05 -6.82 -12.86
C ALA A 624 -47.39 -6.13 -12.53
N GLN A 625 -47.73 -5.09 -13.32
CA GLN A 625 -48.90 -4.17 -13.28
C GLN A 625 -48.67 -2.90 -12.40
N ALA A 626 -49.21 -1.70 -12.68
CA ALA A 626 -49.80 -1.05 -13.89
C ALA A 626 -49.98 0.48 -13.57
N PRO A 627 -50.79 1.28 -14.33
CA PRO A 627 -50.56 1.83 -15.67
C PRO A 627 -50.30 3.37 -15.68
N LEU A 628 -50.20 4.00 -16.86
CA LEU A 628 -50.05 5.45 -17.07
C LEU A 628 -51.34 6.11 -17.64
N VAL A 629 -51.46 7.43 -17.54
CA VAL A 629 -52.54 8.26 -18.15
C VAL A 629 -51.93 9.37 -19.05
N THR A 630 -52.66 9.75 -20.09
CA THR A 630 -52.33 10.66 -21.21
C THR A 630 -52.43 12.17 -20.86
N ALA A 631 -51.50 13.04 -21.31
CA ALA A 631 -51.56 13.95 -22.49
C ALA A 631 -52.51 15.17 -22.32
N GLU A 632 -52.39 16.35 -22.96
CA GLU A 632 -51.83 16.83 -24.25
C GLU A 632 -51.21 18.27 -24.11
N THR A 633 -50.12 18.67 -24.81
CA THR A 633 -50.03 19.43 -26.12
C THR A 633 -50.38 20.94 -25.98
N THR A 634 -49.73 21.97 -26.56
CA THR A 634 -49.04 22.27 -27.86
C THR A 634 -47.64 22.95 -27.70
N GLU A 635 -46.62 22.56 -28.48
CA GLU A 635 -45.98 23.27 -29.65
C GLU A 635 -45.15 24.55 -29.36
N HIS A 636 -43.99 24.83 -29.99
CA HIS A 636 -43.74 24.85 -31.44
C HIS A 636 -42.28 24.53 -31.90
N THR A 637 -42.18 23.99 -33.12
CA THR A 637 -41.04 23.56 -33.98
C THR A 637 -39.56 23.89 -33.64
N ALA A 638 -38.67 22.89 -33.87
CA ALA A 638 -37.63 22.95 -34.92
C ALA A 638 -36.95 21.59 -35.26
N ARG A 639 -37.08 21.14 -36.52
CA ARG A 639 -36.21 20.25 -37.33
C ARG A 639 -35.77 18.85 -36.79
N ARG A 640 -36.29 17.82 -37.46
CA ARG A 640 -35.82 16.42 -37.65
C ARG A 640 -35.99 16.09 -39.17
N PRO A 641 -35.87 14.86 -39.72
CA PRO A 641 -35.34 13.58 -39.21
C PRO A 641 -34.28 12.93 -40.15
N TRP A 642 -33.85 11.69 -39.86
CA TRP A 642 -34.00 10.51 -40.73
C TRP A 642 -34.05 9.24 -39.84
N ARG A 643 -34.55 8.10 -40.34
CA ARG A 643 -34.80 6.86 -39.55
C ARG A 643 -34.30 5.59 -40.24
N SER A 644 -34.21 4.51 -39.43
CA SER A 644 -34.60 3.10 -39.71
C SER A 644 -33.47 2.06 -39.77
N PRO A 645 -33.73 0.74 -39.57
CA PRO A 645 -34.81 0.08 -38.81
C PRO A 645 -34.37 -1.08 -37.86
N GLY A 646 -35.27 -1.46 -36.93
CA GLY A 646 -35.55 -2.83 -36.42
C GLY A 646 -34.45 -3.86 -36.08
N SER A 647 -34.44 -4.35 -34.82
CA SER A 647 -33.96 -5.69 -34.44
C SER A 647 -34.55 -6.17 -33.09
N PRO A 648 -34.65 -7.49 -32.84
CA PRO A 648 -35.53 -8.05 -31.79
C PRO A 648 -34.92 -8.11 -30.37
N PRO A 649 -35.73 -8.32 -29.32
CA PRO A 649 -35.26 -8.52 -27.94
C PRO A 649 -34.45 -9.82 -27.81
N ARG A 650 -33.13 -9.72 -28.02
CA ARG A 650 -32.22 -10.87 -27.95
C ARG A 650 -31.72 -11.10 -26.52
N THR A 651 -31.83 -12.37 -26.13
CA THR A 651 -31.45 -12.93 -24.84
C THR A 651 -30.09 -12.43 -24.32
N ARG A 652 -30.00 -12.17 -23.01
CA ARG A 652 -28.72 -11.94 -22.31
C ARG A 652 -27.91 -13.23 -22.27
N SER A 653 -27.25 -13.54 -23.39
CA SER A 653 -26.17 -14.52 -23.43
C SER A 653 -25.03 -14.03 -22.54
N VAL A 654 -24.85 -14.67 -21.39
CA VAL A 654 -23.68 -14.44 -20.51
C VAL A 654 -22.46 -15.05 -21.22
N ARG A 655 -21.83 -14.26 -22.09
CA ARG A 655 -20.60 -14.63 -22.77
C ARG A 655 -19.46 -14.59 -21.77
N ARG A 656 -18.91 -15.76 -21.46
CA ARG A 656 -17.67 -15.92 -20.67
C ARG A 656 -16.51 -15.20 -21.37
N SER A 657 -15.52 -14.78 -20.61
CA SER A 657 -14.50 -13.86 -21.12
C SER A 657 -13.11 -14.12 -20.56
N LEU A 658 -12.22 -14.59 -21.43
CA LEU A 658 -10.82 -14.88 -21.10
C LEU A 658 -10.00 -13.59 -21.15
N GLU A 659 -9.16 -13.32 -20.14
CA GLU A 659 -8.25 -12.16 -20.21
C GLU A 659 -7.30 -12.29 -21.41
N THR A 660 -7.12 -11.20 -22.14
CA THR A 660 -6.30 -11.17 -23.37
C THR A 660 -4.85 -11.60 -23.10
N GLY A 661 -4.31 -11.25 -21.92
CA GLY A 661 -2.98 -11.70 -21.47
C GLY A 661 -2.88 -13.19 -21.10
N ILE A 662 -3.99 -13.92 -21.01
CA ILE A 662 -4.02 -15.39 -20.92
C ILE A 662 -4.17 -15.98 -22.32
N ALA A 663 -5.15 -15.51 -23.09
CA ALA A 663 -5.42 -15.98 -24.45
C ALA A 663 -4.17 -15.86 -25.36
N LEU A 664 -3.46 -14.73 -25.32
CA LEU A 664 -2.23 -14.52 -26.08
C LEU A 664 -1.07 -15.42 -25.62
N ARG A 665 -1.02 -15.83 -24.35
CA ARG A 665 -0.04 -16.83 -23.88
C ARG A 665 -0.38 -18.24 -24.36
N ALA A 666 -1.65 -18.60 -24.30
CA ALA A 666 -2.17 -19.90 -24.72
C ALA A 666 -1.95 -20.16 -26.21
N VAL A 667 -2.46 -19.25 -27.04
CA VAL A 667 -2.27 -19.27 -28.49
C VAL A 667 -0.79 -19.11 -28.81
N GLY A 668 -0.10 -18.18 -28.12
CA GLY A 668 1.29 -17.89 -28.38
C GLY A 668 2.23 -19.09 -28.20
N ILE A 669 2.08 -19.91 -27.14
CA ILE A 669 2.95 -21.07 -26.96
C ILE A 669 2.69 -22.16 -28.01
N VAL A 670 1.42 -22.42 -28.36
CA VAL A 670 1.06 -23.36 -29.44
C VAL A 670 1.64 -22.87 -30.78
N LEU A 671 1.56 -21.56 -31.05
CA LEU A 671 2.13 -20.98 -32.27
C LEU A 671 3.67 -21.07 -32.34
N ILE A 672 4.36 -20.90 -31.21
CA ILE A 672 5.83 -21.06 -31.15
C ILE A 672 6.20 -22.51 -31.45
N VAL A 673 5.65 -23.46 -30.69
CA VAL A 673 6.03 -24.88 -30.81
C VAL A 673 5.62 -25.44 -32.19
N GLY A 674 4.41 -25.14 -32.68
CA GLY A 674 3.98 -25.57 -34.01
C GLY A 674 4.85 -25.01 -35.16
N SER A 675 5.39 -23.80 -35.01
CA SER A 675 6.31 -23.19 -35.99
C SER A 675 7.74 -23.70 -35.91
N HIS A 676 8.15 -24.34 -34.81
CA HIS A 676 9.44 -25.05 -34.70
C HIS A 676 9.36 -26.51 -35.17
N ILE A 677 8.15 -27.03 -35.40
CA ILE A 677 7.86 -28.40 -35.85
C ILE A 677 7.26 -28.41 -37.28
N PRO A 678 7.55 -27.38 -38.10
CA PRO A 678 6.85 -27.08 -39.35
C PRO A 678 5.35 -27.39 -39.51
N VAL A 679 4.55 -27.44 -38.44
CA VAL A 679 3.11 -27.73 -38.51
C VAL A 679 2.36 -26.58 -39.19
N PHE A 680 2.83 -25.35 -38.99
CA PHE A 680 2.38 -24.15 -39.71
C PHE A 680 3.44 -23.05 -39.58
N SER A 681 3.49 -22.12 -40.53
CA SER A 681 4.54 -21.07 -40.58
C SER A 681 4.15 -19.75 -39.86
N LEU A 682 3.45 -19.83 -38.73
CA LEU A 682 2.94 -18.66 -37.97
C LEU A 682 3.95 -18.13 -36.95
N GLN A 683 5.14 -17.79 -37.45
CA GLN A 683 6.19 -17.16 -36.66
C GLN A 683 5.74 -15.80 -36.09
N GLY A 684 6.32 -15.40 -34.96
CA GLY A 684 6.12 -14.09 -34.34
C GLY A 684 5.61 -14.14 -32.90
N ALA A 685 4.92 -15.21 -32.50
CA ALA A 685 4.25 -15.30 -31.20
C ALA A 685 5.12 -14.98 -29.97
N ALA A 686 6.41 -15.36 -29.93
CA ALA A 686 7.33 -15.02 -28.84
C ALA A 686 7.47 -13.50 -28.57
N HIS A 687 7.33 -12.66 -29.60
CA HIS A 687 7.39 -11.20 -29.54
C HIS A 687 6.11 -10.63 -28.88
N ILE A 688 4.97 -11.30 -29.11
CA ILE A 688 3.71 -11.03 -28.42
C ILE A 688 3.81 -11.45 -26.96
N LEU A 689 4.40 -12.62 -26.68
CA LEU A 689 4.64 -13.08 -25.29
C LEU A 689 5.53 -12.13 -24.51
N LEU A 690 6.54 -11.53 -25.14
CA LEU A 690 7.42 -10.54 -24.52
C LEU A 690 6.66 -9.25 -24.13
N GLY A 691 5.72 -8.79 -24.98
CA GLY A 691 4.80 -7.70 -24.63
C GLY A 691 3.82 -8.09 -23.52
N VAL A 692 3.27 -9.30 -23.54
CA VAL A 692 2.43 -9.82 -22.45
C VAL A 692 3.20 -9.95 -21.13
N ALA A 693 4.50 -10.28 -21.18
CA ALA A 693 5.37 -10.31 -20.01
C ALA A 693 5.54 -8.90 -19.41
N GLY A 694 5.79 -7.88 -20.22
CA GLY A 694 5.85 -6.48 -19.76
C GLY A 694 4.52 -5.96 -19.20
N TYR A 695 3.40 -6.34 -19.84
CA TYR A 695 2.05 -6.02 -19.39
C TYR A 695 1.74 -6.65 -18.01
N ASN A 696 2.13 -7.91 -17.80
CA ASN A 696 1.95 -8.63 -16.53
C ASN A 696 2.89 -8.11 -15.43
N PHE A 697 4.15 -7.83 -15.76
CA PHE A 697 5.13 -7.20 -14.86
C PHE A 697 4.59 -5.88 -14.27
N ALA A 698 3.98 -5.05 -15.11
CA ALA A 698 3.35 -3.80 -14.68
C ALA A 698 2.14 -3.99 -13.74
N ARG A 699 1.41 -5.11 -13.86
CA ARG A 699 0.24 -5.43 -13.01
C ARG A 699 0.63 -6.10 -11.68
N PHE A 700 1.61 -7.01 -11.67
CA PHE A 700 1.89 -7.88 -10.53
C PHE A 700 3.18 -7.53 -9.76
N HIS A 701 4.19 -6.97 -10.44
CA HIS A 701 5.47 -6.63 -9.82
C HIS A 701 5.58 -5.14 -9.47
N LEU A 702 4.94 -4.27 -10.26
CA LEU A 702 4.99 -2.81 -10.07
C LEU A 702 3.80 -2.28 -9.24
N THR A 703 3.55 -2.94 -8.11
CA THR A 703 2.47 -2.63 -7.14
C THR A 703 2.87 -1.50 -6.16
N GLY A 704 1.95 -1.13 -5.26
CA GLY A 704 2.17 -0.12 -4.20
C GLY A 704 3.11 -0.57 -3.08
N ALA A 705 3.69 -1.78 -3.16
CA ALA A 705 4.66 -2.27 -2.19
C ALA A 705 5.91 -1.36 -2.12
N GLY A 706 6.50 -1.28 -0.92
CA GLY A 706 7.70 -0.47 -0.67
C GLY A 706 8.88 -0.91 -1.55
N HIS A 707 9.70 0.04 -1.98
CA HIS A 707 10.82 -0.17 -2.93
C HIS A 707 11.65 -1.45 -2.69
N ARG A 708 12.15 -1.66 -1.46
CA ARG A 708 12.91 -2.86 -1.09
C ARG A 708 12.09 -4.16 -1.16
N GLU A 709 10.80 -4.11 -0.81
CA GLU A 709 9.91 -5.26 -0.90
C GLU A 709 9.57 -5.59 -2.37
N ARG A 710 9.29 -4.57 -3.20
CA ARG A 710 9.09 -4.67 -4.66
C ARG A 710 10.30 -5.30 -5.34
N ILE A 711 11.52 -4.84 -5.05
CA ILE A 711 12.76 -5.47 -5.53
C ILE A 711 12.90 -6.91 -5.00
N ARG A 712 12.60 -7.17 -3.72
CA ARG A 712 12.67 -8.51 -3.12
C ARG A 712 11.63 -9.48 -3.70
N HIS A 713 10.46 -9.02 -4.16
CA HIS A 713 9.46 -9.82 -4.89
C HIS A 713 9.86 -10.05 -6.35
N LEU A 714 10.36 -9.01 -7.02
CA LEU A 714 10.89 -9.11 -8.38
C LEU A 714 12.06 -10.09 -8.45
N GLY A 715 13.06 -9.97 -7.57
CA GLY A 715 14.18 -10.91 -7.48
C GLY A 715 13.75 -12.35 -7.17
N ARG A 716 12.72 -12.57 -6.35
CA ARG A 716 12.12 -13.90 -6.13
C ARG A 716 11.39 -14.42 -7.37
N SER A 717 10.72 -13.56 -8.14
CA SER A 717 10.06 -13.95 -9.39
C SER A 717 11.07 -14.25 -10.51
N ILE A 718 12.15 -13.47 -10.60
CA ILE A 718 13.30 -13.76 -11.48
C ILE A 718 13.91 -15.10 -11.08
N ALA A 719 14.14 -15.37 -9.80
CA ALA A 719 14.66 -16.67 -9.35
C ALA A 719 13.71 -17.85 -9.67
N ARG A 720 12.39 -17.68 -9.54
CA ARG A 720 11.38 -18.70 -9.93
C ARG A 720 11.41 -19.03 -11.44
N ILE A 721 11.81 -18.08 -12.29
CA ILE A 721 11.94 -18.28 -13.74
C ILE A 721 13.35 -18.82 -14.08
N ALA A 722 14.39 -18.15 -13.59
CA ALA A 722 15.78 -18.41 -13.95
C ALA A 722 16.32 -19.73 -13.38
N VAL A 723 16.03 -20.07 -12.11
CA VAL A 723 16.63 -21.28 -11.51
C VAL A 723 16.15 -22.57 -12.18
N PRO A 724 14.84 -22.80 -12.44
CA PRO A 724 14.41 -23.98 -13.20
C PRO A 724 14.90 -23.97 -14.66
N SER A 725 14.98 -22.80 -15.29
CA SER A 725 15.52 -22.67 -16.65
C SER A 725 16.99 -23.06 -16.73
N ILE A 726 17.81 -22.53 -15.82
CA ILE A 726 19.25 -22.81 -15.72
C ILE A 726 19.49 -24.29 -15.41
N VAL A 727 18.74 -24.89 -14.47
CA VAL A 727 18.88 -26.32 -14.16
C VAL A 727 18.51 -27.19 -15.37
N TRP A 728 17.42 -26.89 -16.08
CA TRP A 728 17.06 -27.62 -17.30
C TRP A 728 18.13 -27.50 -18.38
N ILE A 729 18.53 -26.27 -18.72
CA ILE A 729 19.47 -26.02 -19.82
C ILE A 729 20.87 -26.55 -19.49
N ALA A 730 21.34 -26.41 -18.24
CA ALA A 730 22.59 -27.03 -17.80
C ALA A 730 22.54 -28.56 -17.86
N GLY A 731 21.43 -29.18 -17.44
CA GLY A 731 21.20 -30.62 -17.58
C GLY A 731 21.24 -31.07 -19.04
N VAL A 732 20.57 -30.33 -19.93
CA VAL A 732 20.57 -30.60 -21.39
C VAL A 732 21.97 -30.41 -22.00
N VAL A 733 22.71 -29.36 -21.64
CA VAL A 733 24.10 -29.13 -22.07
C VAL A 733 24.97 -30.34 -21.69
N VAL A 734 24.93 -30.76 -20.43
CA VAL A 734 25.74 -31.88 -19.90
C VAL A 734 25.33 -33.22 -20.50
N LEU A 735 24.03 -33.51 -20.64
CA LEU A 735 23.53 -34.79 -21.11
C LEU A 735 23.58 -34.97 -22.64
N THR A 736 23.62 -33.89 -23.41
CA THR A 736 23.61 -33.97 -24.89
C THR A 736 24.91 -33.56 -25.56
N GLY A 737 25.68 -32.64 -24.97
CA GLY A 737 26.84 -32.00 -25.62
C GLY A 737 26.49 -31.13 -26.85
N ARG A 738 25.20 -30.90 -27.14
CA ARG A 738 24.69 -30.23 -28.36
C ARG A 738 24.46 -28.73 -28.20
N TYR A 739 24.88 -28.14 -27.09
CA TYR A 739 24.63 -26.74 -26.75
C TYR A 739 25.89 -26.14 -26.12
N ASP A 740 26.20 -24.88 -26.45
CA ASP A 740 27.35 -24.18 -25.88
C ASP A 740 27.19 -24.04 -24.35
N PRO A 741 28.25 -24.25 -23.53
CA PRO A 741 28.22 -24.02 -22.08
C PRO A 741 27.70 -22.64 -21.64
N ALA A 742 27.83 -21.60 -22.47
CA ALA A 742 27.23 -20.29 -22.21
C ALA A 742 25.69 -20.34 -22.11
N ASN A 743 25.02 -21.30 -22.76
CA ASN A 743 23.57 -21.50 -22.62
C ASN A 743 23.19 -21.99 -21.22
N ALA A 744 24.02 -22.82 -20.57
CA ALA A 744 23.76 -23.33 -19.22
C ALA A 744 23.62 -22.21 -18.19
N VAL A 745 24.33 -21.10 -18.39
CA VAL A 745 24.31 -19.89 -17.54
C VAL A 745 23.51 -18.74 -18.15
N LEU A 746 22.86 -18.95 -19.31
CA LEU A 746 22.12 -17.94 -20.08
C LEU A 746 22.98 -16.70 -20.44
N LEU A 747 24.24 -16.91 -20.85
CA LEU A 747 25.18 -15.86 -21.28
C LEU A 747 25.54 -15.92 -22.77
N ASN A 748 24.80 -16.67 -23.58
CA ASN A 748 25.10 -16.91 -25.00
C ASN A 748 25.21 -15.61 -25.83
N SER A 749 24.38 -14.61 -25.51
CA SER A 749 24.40 -13.29 -26.16
C SER A 749 25.49 -12.33 -25.66
N LEU A 750 26.27 -12.72 -24.65
CA LEU A 750 27.40 -11.93 -24.11
C LEU A 750 28.76 -12.62 -24.29
N LEU A 751 28.80 -13.94 -24.47
CA LEU A 751 30.02 -14.75 -24.54
C LEU A 751 30.21 -15.47 -25.89
N ASP A 752 29.52 -15.01 -26.95
CA ASP A 752 29.53 -15.63 -28.28
C ASP A 752 30.96 -15.89 -28.80
N GLN A 753 31.30 -17.17 -29.01
CA GLN A 753 32.58 -17.60 -29.59
C GLN A 753 32.54 -17.74 -31.12
N GLY A 754 31.46 -17.31 -31.78
CA GLY A 754 31.34 -17.20 -33.23
C GLY A 754 31.23 -18.54 -33.98
N THR A 755 31.23 -19.69 -33.28
CA THR A 755 31.17 -20.99 -33.93
C THR A 755 29.76 -21.32 -34.44
N GLU A 756 29.65 -21.80 -35.67
CA GLU A 756 28.37 -22.16 -36.31
C GLU A 756 27.80 -23.51 -35.80
N ARG A 757 28.29 -24.00 -34.66
CA ARG A 757 27.99 -25.33 -34.10
C ARG A 757 26.69 -25.40 -33.29
N TYR A 758 26.18 -24.27 -32.82
CA TYR A 758 25.14 -24.24 -31.78
C TYR A 758 23.99 -23.30 -32.13
N GLU A 759 22.80 -23.87 -32.30
CA GLU A 759 21.57 -23.14 -32.58
C GLU A 759 21.06 -22.43 -31.31
N TRP A 760 20.74 -21.12 -31.41
CA TRP A 760 20.38 -20.25 -30.28
C TRP A 760 18.92 -20.45 -29.82
N HIS A 761 18.62 -21.66 -29.39
CA HIS A 761 17.28 -22.14 -29.05
C HIS A 761 16.59 -21.36 -27.92
N TYR A 762 17.34 -20.91 -26.91
CA TYR A 762 16.79 -20.36 -25.66
C TYR A 762 16.71 -18.82 -25.59
N TRP A 763 16.92 -18.13 -26.72
CA TRP A 763 16.99 -16.66 -26.82
C TRP A 763 15.84 -15.91 -26.12
N TYR A 764 14.61 -16.43 -26.12
CA TYR A 764 13.47 -15.77 -25.48
C TYR A 764 13.56 -15.80 -23.94
N VAL A 765 14.07 -16.90 -23.36
CA VAL A 765 14.25 -17.03 -21.89
C VAL A 765 15.44 -16.19 -21.45
N GLU A 766 16.53 -16.21 -22.21
CA GLU A 766 17.68 -15.31 -22.01
C GLU A 766 17.25 -13.83 -22.07
N ALA A 767 16.57 -13.41 -23.15
CA ALA A 767 16.08 -12.04 -23.30
C ALA A 767 15.08 -11.63 -22.22
N LEU A 768 14.15 -12.52 -21.82
CA LEU A 768 13.20 -12.24 -20.74
C LEU A 768 13.91 -12.06 -19.39
N ILE A 769 14.88 -12.93 -19.07
CA ILE A 769 15.65 -12.82 -17.82
C ILE A 769 16.56 -11.59 -17.86
N TYR A 770 17.22 -11.30 -18.98
CA TYR A 770 18.02 -10.09 -19.16
C TYR A 770 17.19 -8.82 -18.99
N VAL A 771 16.01 -8.74 -19.61
CA VAL A 771 15.11 -7.59 -19.46
C VAL A 771 14.61 -7.48 -18.02
N LEU A 772 14.23 -8.58 -17.37
CA LEU A 772 13.79 -8.53 -15.96
C LEU A 772 14.93 -8.18 -15.00
N VAL A 773 16.17 -8.65 -15.23
CA VAL A 773 17.36 -8.34 -14.42
C VAL A 773 17.80 -6.89 -14.66
N ALA A 774 17.91 -6.46 -15.92
CA ALA A 774 18.23 -5.08 -16.27
C ALA A 774 17.18 -4.12 -15.70
N LEU A 775 15.89 -4.45 -15.77
CA LEU A 775 14.83 -3.66 -15.11
C LEU A 775 14.87 -3.78 -13.58
N CYS A 776 15.30 -4.89 -13.00
CA CYS A 776 15.50 -5.00 -11.55
C CYS A 776 16.66 -4.10 -11.08
N VAL A 777 17.75 -4.02 -11.85
CA VAL A 777 18.87 -3.09 -11.60
C VAL A 777 18.44 -1.64 -11.84
N LEU A 778 17.72 -1.37 -12.93
CA LEU A 778 17.17 -0.05 -13.25
C LEU A 778 16.21 0.44 -12.14
N MET A 779 15.34 -0.43 -11.64
CA MET A 779 14.44 -0.14 -10.51
C MET A 779 15.13 -0.25 -9.14
N ALA A 780 16.36 -0.76 -9.05
CA ALA A 780 17.19 -0.67 -7.85
C ALA A 780 17.89 0.69 -7.73
N VAL A 781 18.09 1.42 -8.84
CA VAL A 781 18.45 2.84 -8.80
C VAL A 781 17.24 3.64 -8.29
N PRO A 782 17.30 4.27 -7.10
CA PRO A 782 16.12 4.90 -6.52
C PRO A 782 15.55 6.02 -7.39
N LEU A 783 16.40 6.76 -8.10
CA LEU A 783 15.97 7.79 -9.06
C LEU A 783 15.03 7.26 -10.14
N LEU A 784 15.23 6.02 -10.60
CA LEU A 784 14.49 5.44 -11.72
C LEU A 784 13.21 4.73 -11.25
N ASP A 785 13.19 4.08 -10.08
CA ASP A 785 11.93 3.64 -9.43
C ASP A 785 11.03 4.84 -9.07
N ARG A 786 11.65 5.97 -8.69
CA ARG A 786 10.95 7.24 -8.46
C ARG A 786 10.43 7.87 -9.75
N LEU A 787 11.19 7.83 -10.84
CA LEU A 787 10.72 8.28 -12.16
C LEU A 787 9.59 7.39 -12.68
N GLU A 788 9.62 6.08 -12.46
CA GLU A 788 8.52 5.15 -12.79
C GLU A 788 7.23 5.57 -12.09
N ARG A 789 7.29 5.76 -10.77
CA ARG A 789 6.13 6.22 -9.98
C ARG A 789 5.69 7.64 -10.36
N ARG A 790 6.63 8.53 -10.71
CA ARG A 790 6.35 9.92 -11.14
C ARG A 790 5.69 10.00 -12.52
N TYR A 791 6.04 9.09 -13.43
CA TYR A 791 5.58 9.04 -14.82
C TYR A 791 5.20 7.61 -15.23
N ALA A 792 4.18 7.02 -14.59
CA ALA A 792 3.81 5.61 -14.73
C ALA A 792 3.56 5.12 -16.18
N PHE A 793 3.16 6.01 -17.09
CA PHE A 793 3.11 5.74 -18.54
C PHE A 793 4.32 6.31 -19.31
N GLY A 794 4.91 7.40 -18.83
CA GLY A 794 6.01 8.09 -19.51
C GLY A 794 7.33 7.33 -19.48
N VAL A 795 7.67 6.68 -18.36
CA VAL A 795 8.88 5.83 -18.27
C VAL A 795 8.82 4.63 -19.22
N PRO A 796 7.78 3.77 -19.23
CA PRO A 796 7.74 2.66 -20.18
C PRO A 796 7.64 3.13 -21.64
N LEU A 797 7.03 4.28 -21.94
CA LEU A 797 7.09 4.87 -23.28
C LEU A 797 8.51 5.35 -23.65
N ALA A 798 9.24 6.00 -22.74
CA ALA A 798 10.62 6.41 -22.96
C ALA A 798 11.56 5.19 -23.11
N LEU A 799 11.36 4.14 -22.32
CA LEU A 799 12.06 2.85 -22.45
C LEU A 799 11.73 2.15 -23.77
N THR A 800 10.50 2.30 -24.29
CA THR A 800 10.14 1.86 -25.65
C THR A 800 10.97 2.62 -26.67
N GLY A 801 11.05 3.96 -26.56
CA GLY A 801 11.89 4.80 -27.42
C GLY A 801 13.38 4.43 -27.38
N ILE A 802 13.93 4.17 -26.18
CA ILE A 802 15.32 3.73 -26.00
C ILE A 802 15.54 2.35 -26.64
N GLY A 803 14.61 1.39 -26.46
CA GLY A 803 14.68 0.09 -27.12
C GLY A 803 14.54 0.17 -28.65
N LEU A 804 13.90 1.21 -29.19
CA LEU A 804 13.86 1.44 -30.63
C LEU A 804 15.24 1.84 -31.22
N ILE A 805 16.13 2.45 -30.42
CA ILE A 805 17.51 2.74 -30.81
C ILE A 805 18.27 1.44 -31.12
N GLY A 806 18.16 0.44 -30.24
CA GLY A 806 18.74 -0.89 -30.45
C GLY A 806 18.08 -1.67 -31.59
N ARG A 807 16.79 -1.43 -31.84
CA ARG A 807 16.03 -2.08 -32.92
C ARG A 807 16.34 -1.55 -34.32
N TYR A 808 16.67 -0.27 -34.46
CA TYR A 808 17.13 0.32 -35.72
C TYR A 808 18.67 0.37 -35.82
N ASP A 809 19.36 -0.24 -34.85
CA ASP A 809 20.83 -0.23 -34.65
C ASP A 809 21.51 1.12 -34.90
N LEU A 810 20.91 2.20 -34.38
CA LEU A 810 21.36 3.58 -34.63
C LEU A 810 22.75 3.91 -34.01
N LEU A 811 23.39 2.94 -33.36
CA LEU A 811 24.69 3.05 -32.70
C LEU A 811 25.73 2.05 -33.24
N GLY A 812 25.36 1.12 -34.12
CA GLY A 812 26.27 0.06 -34.60
C GLY A 812 26.70 -0.92 -33.50
N VAL A 813 25.79 -1.26 -32.58
CA VAL A 813 26.04 -2.07 -31.38
C VAL A 813 25.31 -3.43 -31.44
N ALA A 814 24.33 -3.60 -32.33
CA ALA A 814 23.66 -4.89 -32.52
C ALA A 814 24.57 -5.87 -33.28
N PRO A 815 24.92 -7.05 -32.72
CA PRO A 815 25.71 -8.04 -33.45
C PRO A 815 24.94 -8.51 -34.68
N ALA A 816 25.57 -8.47 -35.86
CA ALA A 816 24.91 -8.76 -37.14
C ALA A 816 24.28 -10.17 -37.25
N ARG A 817 24.69 -11.12 -36.38
CA ARG A 817 24.10 -12.47 -36.28
C ARG A 817 22.81 -12.53 -35.46
N TYR A 818 22.50 -11.51 -34.66
CA TYR A 818 21.45 -11.55 -33.63
C TYR A 818 20.39 -10.44 -33.77
N HIS A 819 19.78 -10.34 -34.94
CA HIS A 819 18.67 -9.41 -35.27
C HIS A 819 17.41 -9.50 -34.37
N LEU A 820 17.40 -10.35 -33.35
CA LEU A 820 16.29 -10.54 -32.39
C LEU A 820 16.78 -10.60 -30.93
N GLY A 821 18.03 -10.18 -30.67
CA GLY A 821 18.61 -10.25 -29.32
C GLY A 821 17.99 -9.28 -28.31
N PRO A 822 18.35 -9.39 -27.02
CA PRO A 822 17.68 -8.68 -25.92
C PRO A 822 17.57 -7.16 -26.14
N THR A 823 18.62 -6.56 -26.70
CA THR A 823 18.71 -5.13 -27.08
C THR A 823 17.73 -4.74 -28.20
N VAL A 824 17.46 -5.64 -29.15
CA VAL A 824 16.58 -5.42 -30.31
C VAL A 824 15.10 -5.65 -29.96
N VAL A 825 14.80 -6.53 -29.00
CA VAL A 825 13.41 -6.87 -28.62
C VAL A 825 12.89 -6.17 -27.36
N PHE A 826 13.75 -5.52 -26.56
CA PHE A 826 13.37 -4.85 -25.30
C PHE A 826 12.18 -3.88 -25.44
N TRP A 827 12.10 -3.13 -26.55
CA TRP A 827 11.01 -2.18 -26.78
C TRP A 827 9.62 -2.84 -26.79
N LEU A 828 9.50 -4.12 -27.14
CA LEU A 828 8.23 -4.88 -27.08
C LEU A 828 7.77 -5.09 -25.64
N PHE A 829 8.69 -5.40 -24.73
CA PHE A 829 8.41 -5.50 -23.29
C PHE A 829 8.01 -4.14 -22.73
N ALA A 830 8.76 -3.09 -23.07
CA ALA A 830 8.47 -1.73 -22.63
C ALA A 830 7.12 -1.21 -23.17
N LEU A 831 6.76 -1.54 -24.41
CA LEU A 831 5.46 -1.23 -25.02
C LEU A 831 4.32 -1.99 -24.34
N GLY A 832 4.52 -3.26 -24.00
CA GLY A 832 3.55 -4.06 -23.25
C GLY A 832 3.30 -3.52 -21.84
N TRP A 833 4.36 -3.10 -21.14
CA TRP A 833 4.27 -2.37 -19.87
C TRP A 833 3.54 -1.03 -20.05
N ALA A 834 3.86 -0.25 -21.08
CA ALA A 834 3.15 0.99 -21.39
C ALA A 834 1.65 0.74 -21.64
N ALA A 835 1.28 -0.37 -22.30
CA ALA A 835 -0.10 -0.77 -22.54
C ALA A 835 -0.87 -1.07 -21.24
N ALA A 836 -0.25 -1.76 -20.27
CA ALA A 836 -0.82 -1.96 -18.93
C ALA A 836 -0.99 -0.66 -18.13
N ARG A 837 -0.26 0.40 -18.49
CA ARG A 837 -0.33 1.74 -17.88
C ARG A 837 -1.13 2.74 -18.74
N ALA A 838 -1.78 2.30 -19.84
CA ALA A 838 -2.51 3.16 -20.78
C ALA A 838 -3.98 3.36 -20.37
N THR A 839 -4.26 4.40 -19.59
CA THR A 839 -5.60 4.72 -19.06
C THR A 839 -6.48 5.51 -20.02
N THR A 840 -5.91 6.26 -20.97
CA THR A 840 -6.67 7.10 -21.92
C THR A 840 -6.65 6.56 -23.35
N VAL A 841 -7.70 6.87 -24.12
CA VAL A 841 -7.81 6.58 -25.56
C VAL A 841 -6.60 7.13 -26.32
N ARG A 842 -6.18 8.38 -26.04
CA ARG A 842 -5.01 9.01 -26.69
C ARG A 842 -3.71 8.23 -26.46
N GLN A 843 -3.49 7.69 -25.25
CA GLN A 843 -2.32 6.84 -24.96
C GLN A 843 -2.37 5.51 -25.73
N ARG A 844 -3.54 4.89 -25.81
CA ARG A 844 -3.73 3.64 -26.57
C ARG A 844 -3.53 3.86 -28.07
N SER A 845 -4.09 4.95 -28.62
CA SER A 845 -3.84 5.37 -30.00
C SER A 845 -2.36 5.67 -30.27
N LEU A 846 -1.65 6.32 -29.33
CA LEU A 846 -0.21 6.56 -29.45
C LEU A 846 0.60 5.27 -29.47
N LEU A 847 0.31 4.32 -28.57
CA LEU A 847 0.97 3.00 -28.56
C LEU A 847 0.65 2.19 -29.82
N THR A 848 -0.59 2.26 -30.34
CA THR A 848 -0.95 1.60 -31.60
C THR A 848 -0.30 2.26 -32.80
N ALA A 849 -0.19 3.59 -32.84
CA ALA A 849 0.54 4.30 -33.89
C ALA A 849 2.04 3.96 -33.86
N ALA A 850 2.65 3.96 -32.68
CA ALA A 850 4.03 3.52 -32.49
C ALA A 850 4.22 2.06 -32.94
N LEU A 851 3.33 1.15 -32.52
CA LEU A 851 3.35 -0.26 -32.92
C LEU A 851 3.20 -0.44 -34.44
N LEU A 852 2.28 0.27 -35.09
CA LEU A 852 2.06 0.16 -36.53
C LEU A 852 3.18 0.80 -37.37
N LEU A 853 3.86 1.82 -36.83
CA LEU A 853 5.07 2.40 -37.45
C LEU A 853 6.31 1.53 -37.22
N THR A 854 6.41 0.85 -36.08
CA THR A 854 7.64 0.17 -35.62
C THR A 854 7.53 -1.35 -35.51
N VAL A 855 6.45 -2.02 -35.94
CA VAL A 855 6.49 -3.47 -36.24
C VAL A 855 6.98 -3.73 -37.68
N PRO A 856 6.52 -3.00 -38.72
CA PRO A 856 7.07 -3.12 -40.08
C PRO A 856 8.59 -2.98 -40.12
N GLY A 857 9.23 -3.77 -40.98
CA GLY A 857 10.69 -3.82 -41.09
C GLY A 857 11.41 -4.61 -40.00
N LEU A 858 10.76 -5.07 -38.91
CA LEU A 858 11.44 -5.97 -37.95
C LEU A 858 11.69 -7.37 -38.53
N PHE A 859 10.81 -7.78 -39.45
CA PHE A 859 10.81 -9.11 -40.03
C PHE A 859 10.82 -8.97 -41.55
N HIS A 860 11.98 -8.61 -42.10
CA HIS A 860 12.20 -8.46 -43.54
C HIS A 860 11.72 -9.72 -44.29
N GLY A 861 10.95 -9.52 -45.37
CA GLY A 861 10.34 -10.61 -46.14
C GLY A 861 9.18 -11.37 -45.47
N GLN A 862 8.82 -11.06 -44.21
CA GLN A 862 7.80 -11.81 -43.44
C GLN A 862 6.57 -10.95 -43.08
N PRO A 863 5.69 -10.61 -44.05
CA PRO A 863 4.52 -9.77 -43.81
C PRO A 863 3.51 -10.42 -42.85
N LEU A 864 3.34 -11.74 -42.90
CA LEU A 864 2.43 -12.48 -42.01
C LEU A 864 2.84 -12.39 -40.54
N ARG A 865 4.14 -12.55 -40.26
CA ARG A 865 4.74 -12.37 -38.92
C ARG A 865 4.59 -10.93 -38.42
N THR A 866 4.81 -9.97 -39.31
CA THR A 866 4.63 -8.53 -39.06
C THR A 866 3.18 -8.22 -38.66
N ALA A 867 2.21 -8.71 -39.45
CA ALA A 867 0.78 -8.56 -39.16
C ALA A 867 0.36 -9.26 -37.86
N LEU A 868 0.83 -10.49 -37.60
CA LEU A 868 0.51 -11.25 -36.39
C LEU A 868 0.96 -10.53 -35.11
N VAL A 869 2.19 -10.02 -35.08
CA VAL A 869 2.73 -9.29 -33.93
C VAL A 869 2.00 -7.96 -33.72
N ALA A 870 1.73 -7.21 -34.79
CA ALA A 870 0.96 -5.97 -34.72
C ALA A 870 -0.49 -6.21 -34.23
N ALA A 871 -1.16 -7.25 -34.73
CA ALA A 871 -2.52 -7.60 -34.31
C ALA A 871 -2.57 -8.04 -32.85
N GLY A 872 -1.70 -8.94 -32.42
CA GLY A 872 -1.68 -9.45 -31.03
C GLY A 872 -1.38 -8.37 -29.99
N LEU A 873 -0.45 -7.45 -30.29
CA LEU A 873 -0.15 -6.34 -29.37
C LEU A 873 -1.19 -5.22 -29.44
N THR A 874 -1.83 -4.97 -30.59
CA THR A 874 -3.01 -4.07 -30.67
C THR A 874 -4.17 -4.62 -29.84
N LEU A 875 -4.40 -5.95 -29.88
CA LEU A 875 -5.42 -6.62 -29.06
C LEU A 875 -5.14 -6.40 -27.56
N LEU A 876 -3.89 -6.56 -27.13
CA LEU A 876 -3.45 -6.32 -25.75
C LEU A 876 -3.61 -4.85 -25.28
N ILE A 877 -3.46 -3.88 -26.19
CA ILE A 877 -3.64 -2.44 -25.91
C ILE A 877 -5.12 -2.07 -25.73
N TRP A 878 -6.01 -2.59 -26.58
CA TRP A 878 -7.40 -2.12 -26.64
C TRP A 878 -8.40 -3.00 -25.90
N VAL A 879 -8.20 -4.32 -25.92
CA VAL A 879 -9.18 -5.31 -25.48
C VAL A 879 -8.67 -6.03 -24.23
N PRO A 880 -9.20 -5.76 -23.03
CA PRO A 880 -8.73 -6.40 -21.80
C PRO A 880 -9.15 -7.88 -21.69
N THR A 881 -10.29 -8.24 -22.27
CA THR A 881 -10.89 -9.58 -22.23
C THR A 881 -11.51 -9.94 -23.57
N LEU A 882 -11.31 -11.18 -24.02
CA LEU A 882 -11.89 -11.74 -25.25
C LEU A 882 -13.11 -12.60 -24.92
N PRO A 883 -14.20 -12.57 -25.73
CA PRO A 883 -15.30 -13.52 -25.56
C PRO A 883 -14.79 -14.95 -25.82
N SER A 884 -15.14 -15.90 -24.96
CA SER A 884 -14.59 -17.26 -25.00
C SER A 884 -15.60 -18.33 -24.54
N LEU A 885 -15.22 -19.59 -24.69
CA LEU A 885 -15.97 -20.78 -24.29
C LEU A 885 -15.31 -21.46 -23.08
N SER A 886 -16.10 -22.04 -22.19
CA SER A 886 -15.61 -22.65 -20.93
C SER A 886 -14.49 -23.66 -21.16
N SER A 887 -14.68 -24.64 -22.06
CA SER A 887 -13.67 -25.65 -22.41
C SER A 887 -12.38 -25.04 -22.99
N LEU A 888 -12.51 -23.96 -23.77
CA LEU A 888 -11.36 -23.27 -24.35
C LEU A 888 -10.52 -22.58 -23.29
N ASN A 889 -11.15 -22.01 -22.26
CA ASN A 889 -10.44 -21.37 -21.15
C ASN A 889 -9.56 -22.41 -20.43
N ARG A 890 -10.12 -23.58 -20.08
CA ARG A 890 -9.38 -24.68 -19.39
C ARG A 890 -8.08 -25.06 -20.12
N VAL A 891 -8.19 -25.28 -21.42
CA VAL A 891 -7.04 -25.61 -22.27
C VAL A 891 -6.08 -24.43 -22.35
N ALA A 892 -6.62 -23.21 -22.59
CA ALA A 892 -5.82 -22.02 -22.75
C ALA A 892 -4.94 -21.72 -21.53
N GLY A 893 -5.49 -21.83 -20.32
CA GLY A 893 -4.73 -21.52 -19.13
C GLY A 893 -3.76 -22.62 -18.68
N VAL A 894 -4.04 -23.91 -18.89
CA VAL A 894 -3.01 -24.96 -18.66
C VAL A 894 -1.81 -24.73 -19.58
N LEU A 895 -2.04 -24.31 -20.82
CA LEU A 895 -0.98 -23.91 -21.75
C LEU A 895 -0.28 -22.61 -21.31
N ALA A 896 -1.01 -21.62 -20.80
CA ALA A 896 -0.47 -20.31 -20.43
C ALA A 896 0.14 -20.21 -19.02
N SER A 897 -0.12 -21.17 -18.12
CA SER A 897 0.68 -21.39 -16.89
C SER A 897 1.94 -22.19 -17.22
N SER A 898 1.83 -23.20 -18.08
CA SER A 898 2.96 -24.05 -18.47
C SER A 898 3.88 -23.44 -19.53
N SER A 899 3.54 -22.29 -20.12
CA SER A 899 4.15 -21.79 -21.37
C SER A 899 5.66 -21.62 -21.32
N LEU A 900 6.22 -21.24 -20.17
CA LEU A 900 7.67 -21.14 -19.97
C LEU A 900 8.34 -22.52 -20.08
N TYR A 901 7.78 -23.52 -19.41
CA TYR A 901 8.34 -24.87 -19.34
C TYR A 901 8.16 -25.62 -20.66
N ILE A 902 7.03 -25.44 -21.34
CA ILE A 902 6.83 -25.91 -22.74
C ILE A 902 7.91 -25.33 -23.66
N TYR A 903 8.22 -24.03 -23.55
CA TYR A 903 9.30 -23.42 -24.33
C TYR A 903 10.69 -23.97 -23.95
N LEU A 904 10.93 -24.34 -22.69
CA LEU A 904 12.20 -24.96 -22.28
C LEU A 904 12.39 -26.39 -22.83
N THR A 905 11.33 -27.22 -22.80
CA THR A 905 11.45 -28.67 -23.07
C THR A 905 11.24 -29.09 -24.52
N HIS A 906 10.46 -28.35 -25.33
CA HIS A 906 10.05 -28.85 -26.65
C HIS A 906 11.23 -29.18 -27.58
N PHE A 907 12.34 -28.42 -27.50
CA PHE A 907 13.58 -28.67 -28.26
C PHE A 907 14.22 -30.03 -27.97
N GLN A 908 13.91 -30.70 -26.85
CA GLN A 908 14.36 -32.06 -26.54
C GLN A 908 13.32 -33.14 -26.91
N VAL A 909 12.13 -32.76 -27.36
CA VAL A 909 11.01 -33.68 -27.62
C VAL A 909 10.72 -33.80 -29.11
N TYR A 910 10.51 -32.67 -29.81
CA TYR A 910 10.11 -32.74 -31.22
C TYR A 910 11.15 -33.34 -32.18
N PRO A 911 12.49 -33.21 -31.99
CA PRO A 911 13.45 -33.77 -32.95
C PRO A 911 13.38 -35.30 -33.10
N HIS A 912 12.75 -36.00 -32.17
CA HIS A 912 12.55 -37.45 -32.20
C HIS A 912 11.24 -37.89 -32.85
N LEU A 913 10.37 -36.94 -33.26
CA LEU A 913 9.00 -37.21 -33.72
C LEU A 913 8.58 -36.36 -34.93
N ARG A 914 9.25 -35.24 -35.22
CA ARG A 914 8.79 -34.22 -36.18
C ARG A 914 8.74 -34.71 -37.63
N ASP A 915 9.62 -35.64 -37.99
CA ASP A 915 9.87 -36.01 -39.39
C ASP A 915 8.87 -37.09 -39.86
N ASP A 916 8.45 -37.99 -38.96
CA ASP A 916 7.39 -38.99 -39.20
C ASP A 916 5.99 -38.52 -38.78
N PHE A 917 5.88 -37.83 -37.64
CA PHE A 917 4.59 -37.50 -37.00
C PHE A 917 4.56 -36.08 -36.42
N PRO A 918 4.59 -35.00 -37.24
CA PRO A 918 4.70 -33.61 -36.78
C PRO A 918 3.58 -33.17 -35.83
N LEU A 919 2.34 -33.67 -35.99
CA LEU A 919 1.27 -33.40 -35.02
C LEU A 919 1.49 -34.09 -33.67
N LEU A 920 1.99 -35.33 -33.66
CA LEU A 920 2.34 -36.05 -32.43
C LEU A 920 3.52 -35.36 -31.73
N ALA A 921 4.51 -34.91 -32.49
CA ALA A 921 5.64 -34.14 -31.99
C ALA A 921 5.19 -32.83 -31.29
N LEU A 922 4.20 -32.14 -31.85
CA LEU A 922 3.57 -30.97 -31.23
C LEU A 922 2.86 -31.35 -29.92
N PHE A 923 1.95 -32.32 -29.93
CA PHE A 923 1.22 -32.72 -28.71
C PHE A 923 2.15 -33.27 -27.62
N ALA A 924 3.15 -34.08 -27.97
CA ALA A 924 4.17 -34.57 -27.05
C ALA A 924 4.99 -33.42 -26.44
N SER A 925 5.38 -32.44 -27.26
CA SER A 925 6.11 -31.25 -26.79
C SER A 925 5.31 -30.42 -25.78
N LEU A 926 4.01 -30.22 -26.04
CA LEU A 926 3.11 -29.57 -25.10
C LEU A 926 2.94 -30.40 -23.81
N ALA A 927 2.74 -31.71 -23.94
CA ALA A 927 2.52 -32.63 -22.81
C ALA A 927 3.75 -32.74 -21.90
N VAL A 928 4.95 -32.91 -22.45
CA VAL A 928 6.21 -32.93 -21.67
C VAL A 928 6.47 -31.58 -21.01
N GLY A 929 6.13 -30.46 -21.66
CA GLY A 929 6.25 -29.13 -21.08
C GLY A 929 5.28 -28.84 -19.94
N ILE A 930 4.02 -29.28 -20.07
CA ILE A 930 3.04 -29.28 -18.98
C ILE A 930 3.53 -30.20 -17.86
N GLY A 931 4.06 -31.38 -18.21
CA GLY A 931 4.75 -32.28 -17.29
C GLY A 931 5.87 -31.56 -16.54
N TYR A 932 6.75 -30.82 -17.21
CA TYR A 932 7.87 -30.14 -16.57
C TYR A 932 7.45 -28.95 -15.67
N ALA A 933 6.41 -28.21 -16.06
CA ALA A 933 5.75 -27.22 -15.18
C ALA A 933 5.12 -27.91 -13.94
N ALA A 934 4.40 -29.00 -14.21
CA ALA A 934 3.90 -29.97 -13.26
C ALA A 934 5.03 -30.85 -12.67
N VAL A 935 6.30 -30.43 -12.75
CA VAL A 935 7.45 -31.03 -12.08
C VAL A 935 8.14 -29.97 -11.23
N ALA A 936 8.76 -28.94 -11.80
CA ALA A 936 9.58 -27.94 -11.08
C ALA A 936 8.94 -27.36 -9.78
N ALA A 937 7.66 -26.98 -9.82
CA ALA A 937 7.01 -26.34 -8.68
C ALA A 937 6.91 -27.20 -7.39
N ARG A 938 6.88 -28.54 -7.41
CA ARG A 938 6.66 -29.32 -6.15
C ARG A 938 7.90 -29.47 -5.29
N VAL A 939 9.12 -29.15 -5.75
CA VAL A 939 10.27 -28.89 -4.84
C VAL A 939 10.59 -27.41 -4.66
N MET A 940 9.94 -26.52 -5.41
CA MET A 940 9.68 -25.17 -4.89
C MET A 940 8.67 -25.17 -3.72
N ARG A 941 8.04 -26.33 -3.40
CA ARG A 941 7.14 -26.56 -2.25
C ARG A 941 7.69 -27.54 -1.19
N TRP A 942 8.26 -28.69 -1.57
CA TRP A 942 8.58 -29.78 -0.64
C TRP A 942 9.88 -29.57 0.16
N ARG A 943 9.80 -29.82 1.48
CA ARG A 943 10.92 -30.23 2.33
C ARG A 943 10.49 -31.47 3.15
N PRO A 944 11.35 -32.49 3.30
CA PRO A 944 11.04 -33.66 4.12
C PRO A 944 11.09 -33.34 5.62
N GLY A 945 10.18 -33.93 6.40
CA GLY A 945 10.20 -33.95 7.87
C GLY A 945 10.43 -35.38 8.40
N ARG A 946 10.95 -35.51 9.62
CA ARG A 946 11.20 -36.81 10.28
C ARG A 946 9.96 -37.35 11.00
N VAL A 947 10.02 -38.62 11.39
CA VAL A 947 8.90 -39.43 11.89
C VAL A 947 9.23 -40.04 13.27
N GLY A 948 8.22 -40.13 14.13
CA GLY A 948 8.22 -40.92 15.37
C GLY A 948 8.45 -40.10 16.66
N GLY A 949 7.76 -40.35 17.78
CA GLY A 949 6.62 -41.25 18.01
C GLY A 949 6.70 -42.00 19.35
N GLY A 950 5.77 -41.75 20.27
CA GLY A 950 5.65 -42.46 21.55
C GLY A 950 4.67 -41.74 22.51
N PRO A 951 3.92 -42.43 23.40
CA PRO A 951 2.67 -41.86 23.93
C PRO A 951 2.54 -41.74 25.46
N ALA A 952 1.64 -40.83 25.86
CA ALA A 952 0.75 -40.85 27.04
C ALA A 952 1.31 -41.02 28.47
N GLY A 953 1.07 -40.00 29.31
CA GLY A 953 1.01 -40.07 30.76
C GLY A 953 -0.07 -39.12 31.30
N THR A 954 -0.93 -39.57 32.21
CA THR A 954 -2.12 -38.87 32.71
C THR A 954 -1.86 -38.00 33.97
N PRO A 955 -2.78 -37.08 34.37
CA PRO A 955 -2.40 -35.86 35.11
C PRO A 955 -2.82 -35.79 36.61
N ALA A 956 -2.46 -34.64 37.21
CA ALA A 956 -2.99 -34.04 38.47
C ALA A 956 -2.50 -34.65 39.81
N PRO A 957 -2.83 -34.06 40.98
CA PRO A 957 -2.83 -32.65 41.42
C PRO A 957 -1.96 -32.45 42.71
N PRO A 958 -1.92 -31.28 43.40
CA PRO A 958 -2.51 -29.97 43.13
C PRO A 958 -1.52 -28.90 42.63
#